data_AF-A0A1B6H6E2-F1
#
_entry.id   AF-A0A1B6H6E2-F1
#
_cell.length_a   1.000
_cell.length_b   1.000
_cell.length_c   1.000
_cell.angle_alpha   90.00
_cell.angle_beta   90.00
_cell.angle_gamma   90.00
#
_symmetry.space_group_name_H-M   'P 1'
#
loop_
_entity.id
_entity.type
_entity.pdbx_description
1 polymer ?
#
loop_
_entity_poly.entity_id
_entity_poly.type
_entity_poly.pdbx_seq_one_letter_code
_entity_poly.pdbx_strand_id
1 'polypeptide(L)'
;SERWPLMIDPQLQGIKWIKAMYGAKLHVIRLGQKNYLERIDLMNKNWLPFIGKLKPAIPLSGDVDPLSLLTDEAQIAQWQNFGLPSDRMSSENATILTTSERWPLMIDPQLQGIKWIKAMYGAKLHVIRLGQKNYLERIEKSLSDGSTILIENIGESVDPVLDSLLGRNLIKKGTAVKIGDKEMDFNPKFRLILHTKLANPHYKPEMQAQTTLINFTVTKDGLEEQLLAEVVKAERPDLESLKAELTKQQNVFKITLKQLEDELLMRLSSAGPDILGDKELVLNLEKTKRTADEITAKVAEAKITSAKIDDAREMYRPAATRASILYFILNDLYKINPIYQFSLKAFSVVFQNAIAKADPSEILAERVAILVEFITFFVFMYTSRGLFESDKLIFMAQMAIQVLLQSGEISGEELDFLLRFPFVPNLSSPVDFLTNTLWGGIKALANMDNFKNLDKDIEGSQKRWRKFIEGECPERDKFPQDWKNKSALQRLCMMRSMRPDRMTYAVRCFIEEKLGTKYVEARTVEFAKSFEESSSTVPVFFILSPGVDPTRDVESVGKKMGFTTDKRNFHNVSLGQGQEIVAEQTMETCAHYGHWVILQNIHLVKNWLPTLEKKMEACSENPHRDFRLFISAEPAPSPEFHIIPQGVLESSIKITNEPPTGMMANLHKALDNFNQDTLEMCSKEAEFKAILFALCYFHAVVAERRKFGAQGWNRSYPFNVGDLTISVHVLYNYLENSSKIPWEDLRYLFGEIMYGGHITDDWDRRLCRTYLQEFLAPELVEGDLFYAPGFQAPPNIDYVGYHNYIDDMLPPESPNLYGLHTNAEIGFLTTLADNLFKTIFELQPREAGTSAGGGISREEKVKQILDEIFDKVPDPFNIPDMMARVEERTPYIIVAFQECERMNNLMQEIRRSLKELSLGLKGELTITSEMEVLESSLFLDNVPENWTKLAYPSLMGLGAWFSDLMVRLRELESWVGDFNLPSSVWLAGFFNPQSFLTAIMQSTARKNEWPLDKMCLQCDVTKKQKEEFSSPPREGAYINGLFMEGARWNMELGCISSSKLKELFPMMPVVFIKAITQDKQDLRNIYECPVYKTRQRGPTFVWTFNLKTKEKASKWTLAGVAILLCT
;
A
#
# COMPACT_ATOMS: atom_id res chain seq x y z
N SER A 1 -12.63 27.38 -60.67
CA SER A 1 -12.63 26.09 -61.37
C SER A 1 -11.51 25.14 -60.91
N GLU A 2 -10.55 25.54 -60.08
CA GLU A 2 -9.40 24.68 -59.71
C GLU A 2 -9.58 23.81 -58.45
N ARG A 3 -10.44 24.17 -57.47
CA ARG A 3 -10.53 23.45 -56.18
C ARG A 3 -11.33 22.12 -56.24
N TRP A 4 -12.29 22.03 -57.14
CA TRP A 4 -13.25 20.91 -57.22
C TRP A 4 -12.78 19.72 -58.06
N PRO A 5 -12.08 19.89 -59.21
CA PRO A 5 -11.55 18.77 -59.98
C PRO A 5 -10.51 17.93 -59.21
N LEU A 6 -9.78 18.55 -58.28
CA LEU A 6 -8.85 17.87 -57.36
C LEU A 6 -9.55 17.03 -56.28
N MET A 7 -10.83 17.31 -55.98
CA MET A 7 -11.62 16.52 -55.03
C MET A 7 -12.41 15.38 -55.68
N ILE A 8 -12.65 15.42 -57.00
CA ILE A 8 -13.55 14.50 -57.72
C ILE A 8 -12.71 13.58 -58.63
N ASP A 9 -11.71 12.88 -58.08
CA ASP A 9 -11.18 11.67 -58.71
C ASP A 9 -11.84 10.46 -58.03
N PRO A 10 -12.83 9.81 -58.67
CA PRO A 10 -13.60 8.72 -58.07
C PRO A 10 -12.74 7.48 -57.78
N GLN A 11 -11.68 7.24 -58.57
CA GLN A 11 -10.79 6.09 -58.38
C GLN A 11 -9.84 6.31 -57.20
N LEU A 12 -9.31 7.52 -57.07
CA LEU A 12 -8.41 7.91 -55.96
C LEU A 12 -9.16 8.09 -54.63
N GLN A 13 -10.41 8.57 -54.66
CA GLN A 13 -11.28 8.60 -53.48
C GLN A 13 -11.73 7.19 -53.07
N GLY A 14 -12.25 6.38 -53.99
CA GLY A 14 -12.76 5.03 -53.68
C GLY A 14 -11.72 4.11 -53.02
N ILE A 15 -10.44 4.26 -53.40
CA ILE A 15 -9.30 3.58 -52.80
C ILE A 15 -8.96 4.13 -51.39
N LYS A 16 -9.02 5.46 -51.19
CA LYS A 16 -8.83 6.11 -49.88
C LYS A 16 -9.90 5.67 -48.86
N TRP A 17 -11.14 5.47 -49.30
CA TRP A 17 -12.27 5.09 -48.44
C TRP A 17 -12.16 3.70 -47.82
N ILE A 18 -11.49 2.74 -48.47
CA ILE A 18 -11.37 1.36 -47.94
C ILE A 18 -10.48 1.33 -46.69
N LYS A 19 -9.28 1.93 -46.74
CA LYS A 19 -8.39 2.09 -45.57
C LYS A 19 -9.08 2.91 -44.47
N ALA A 20 -9.73 4.01 -44.87
CA ALA A 20 -10.44 4.91 -43.99
C ALA A 20 -11.59 4.22 -43.23
N MET A 21 -12.44 3.46 -43.91
CA MET A 21 -13.58 2.76 -43.29
C MET A 21 -13.15 1.60 -42.41
N TYR A 22 -12.17 0.79 -42.83
CA TYR A 22 -11.67 -0.30 -41.99
C TYR A 22 -10.93 0.25 -40.76
N GLY A 23 -10.05 1.24 -40.94
CA GLY A 23 -9.38 1.93 -39.85
C GLY A 23 -10.37 2.58 -38.89
N ALA A 24 -11.36 3.32 -39.39
CA ALA A 24 -12.38 3.99 -38.60
C ALA A 24 -13.33 3.02 -37.87
N LYS A 25 -13.83 1.96 -38.53
CA LYS A 25 -14.65 0.94 -37.86
C LYS A 25 -13.86 0.18 -36.80
N LEU A 26 -12.62 -0.22 -37.08
CA LEU A 26 -11.79 -0.87 -36.07
C LEU A 26 -11.42 0.08 -34.92
N HIS A 27 -11.22 1.37 -35.21
CA HIS A 27 -11.00 2.42 -34.21
C HIS A 27 -12.20 2.54 -33.26
N VAL A 28 -13.42 2.57 -33.80
CA VAL A 28 -14.67 2.64 -33.01
C VAL A 28 -15.00 1.35 -32.25
N ILE A 29 -14.64 0.18 -32.77
CA ILE A 29 -15.03 -1.12 -32.19
C ILE A 29 -14.05 -1.63 -31.12
N ARG A 30 -12.73 -1.43 -31.27
CA ARG A 30 -11.71 -2.08 -30.41
C ARG A 30 -10.77 -1.15 -29.67
N LEU A 31 -10.68 0.13 -30.03
CA LEU A 31 -9.72 1.06 -29.40
C LEU A 31 -10.28 1.81 -28.19
N GLY A 32 -11.61 1.93 -28.06
CA GLY A 32 -12.26 2.70 -26.98
C GLY A 32 -11.80 2.28 -25.57
N GLN A 33 -11.61 0.99 -25.33
CA GLN A 33 -11.16 0.43 -24.04
C GLN A 33 -9.66 0.55 -23.76
N LYS A 34 -8.85 0.92 -24.76
CA LYS A 34 -7.37 0.93 -24.69
C LYS A 34 -6.81 2.30 -24.35
N ASN A 35 -5.65 2.32 -23.70
CA ASN A 35 -4.90 3.54 -23.42
C ASN A 35 -4.25 4.10 -24.70
N TYR A 36 -3.91 5.40 -24.71
CA TYR A 36 -3.40 6.09 -25.89
C TYR A 36 -2.22 5.39 -26.58
N LEU A 37 -1.22 4.97 -25.79
CA LEU A 37 -0.05 4.25 -26.29
C LEU A 37 -0.41 2.92 -26.94
N GLU A 38 -1.32 2.15 -26.33
CA GLU A 38 -1.79 0.89 -26.90
C GLU A 38 -2.58 1.10 -28.19
N ARG A 39 -3.31 2.22 -28.31
CA ARG A 39 -4.00 2.59 -29.56
C ARG A 39 -2.99 2.86 -30.66
N ILE A 40 -1.94 3.62 -30.37
CA ILE A 40 -0.84 3.91 -31.30
C ILE A 40 -0.13 2.61 -31.69
N ASP A 41 0.26 1.80 -30.72
CA ASP A 41 0.99 0.55 -30.97
C ASP A 41 0.15 -0.43 -31.78
N LEU A 42 -1.13 -0.61 -31.45
CA LEU A 42 -2.01 -1.48 -32.21
C LEU A 42 -2.18 -0.99 -33.66
N MET A 43 -2.27 0.32 -33.86
CA MET A 43 -2.41 0.91 -35.19
C MET A 43 -1.11 0.82 -36.00
N ASN A 44 0.02 1.22 -35.41
CA ASN A 44 1.31 1.36 -36.09
C ASN A 44 2.12 0.07 -36.16
N LYS A 45 2.15 -0.75 -35.10
CA LYS A 45 2.93 -1.99 -35.03
C LYS A 45 2.16 -3.21 -35.54
N ASN A 46 0.82 -3.22 -35.42
CA ASN A 46 0.02 -4.40 -35.77
C ASN A 46 -0.83 -4.20 -37.03
N TRP A 47 -1.74 -3.23 -37.04
CA TRP A 47 -2.76 -3.11 -38.09
C TRP A 47 -2.23 -2.56 -39.41
N LEU A 48 -1.50 -1.46 -39.41
CA LEU A 48 -0.90 -0.91 -40.63
C LEU A 48 0.05 -1.93 -41.29
N PRO A 49 0.92 -2.65 -40.55
CA PRO A 49 1.72 -3.73 -41.12
C PRO A 49 0.91 -4.94 -41.60
N PHE A 50 -0.17 -5.32 -40.91
CA PHE A 50 -1.05 -6.41 -41.33
C PHE A 50 -1.75 -6.10 -42.65
N ILE A 51 -2.34 -4.91 -42.77
CA ILE A 51 -3.03 -4.47 -44.00
C ILE A 51 -2.04 -4.40 -45.17
N GLY A 52 -0.81 -3.94 -44.92
CA GLY A 52 0.27 -3.92 -45.92
C GLY A 52 0.72 -5.31 -46.41
N LYS A 53 0.48 -6.38 -45.63
CA LYS A 53 0.87 -7.76 -45.96
C LYS A 53 -0.25 -8.58 -46.61
N LEU A 54 -1.49 -8.08 -46.68
CA LEU A 54 -2.62 -8.78 -47.30
C LEU A 54 -2.44 -8.94 -48.82
N LYS A 55 -2.86 -10.08 -49.36
CA LYS A 55 -2.92 -10.36 -50.80
C LYS A 55 -4.37 -10.66 -51.23
N PRO A 56 -4.95 -9.92 -52.19
CA PRO A 56 -4.37 -8.80 -52.94
C PRO A 56 -4.11 -7.57 -52.05
N ALA A 57 -3.09 -6.78 -52.42
CA ALA A 57 -2.69 -5.60 -51.66
C ALA A 57 -3.81 -4.56 -51.65
N ILE A 58 -4.28 -4.19 -50.46
CA ILE A 58 -5.24 -3.10 -50.29
C ILE A 58 -4.46 -1.80 -50.48
N PRO A 59 -4.83 -0.93 -51.44
CA PRO A 59 -4.09 0.29 -51.68
C PRO A 59 -4.24 1.27 -50.50
N LEU A 60 -3.11 1.82 -50.04
CA LEU A 60 -2.99 2.63 -48.83
C LEU A 60 -2.60 4.07 -49.22
N SER A 61 -3.37 5.08 -48.80
CA SER A 61 -2.89 6.47 -48.82
C SER A 61 -1.96 6.74 -47.63
N GLY A 62 -0.89 7.50 -47.85
CA GLY A 62 -0.03 8.01 -46.77
C GLY A 62 -0.79 8.97 -45.86
N ASP A 63 -0.53 8.88 -44.55
CA ASP A 63 -0.87 9.86 -43.50
C ASP A 63 -2.33 10.35 -43.41
N VAL A 64 -3.30 9.43 -43.44
CA VAL A 64 -4.71 9.79 -43.13
C VAL A 64 -5.04 9.42 -41.69
N ASP A 65 -5.36 10.42 -40.87
CA ASP A 65 -5.79 10.26 -39.49
C ASP A 65 -7.24 9.74 -39.43
N PRO A 66 -7.52 8.57 -38.80
CA PRO A 66 -8.88 8.03 -38.63
C PRO A 66 -9.87 9.01 -38.00
N LEU A 67 -9.41 9.89 -37.10
CA LEU A 67 -10.25 10.89 -36.44
C LEU A 67 -10.82 11.89 -37.44
N SER A 68 -9.98 12.37 -38.37
CA SER A 68 -10.34 13.35 -39.41
C SER A 68 -11.34 12.81 -40.45
N LEU A 69 -11.53 11.49 -40.48
CA LEU A 69 -12.46 10.82 -41.40
C LEU A 69 -13.85 10.64 -40.79
N LEU A 70 -13.93 10.41 -39.47
CA LEU A 70 -15.18 10.21 -38.75
C LEU A 70 -15.80 11.52 -38.28
N THR A 71 -14.96 12.56 -38.11
CA THR A 71 -15.35 13.85 -37.57
C THR A 71 -14.64 14.97 -38.30
N ASP A 72 -15.29 16.11 -38.34
CA ASP A 72 -14.74 17.34 -38.86
C ASP A 72 -14.36 18.31 -37.73
N GLU A 73 -13.49 19.27 -38.04
CA GLU A 73 -12.99 20.20 -37.02
C GLU A 73 -14.09 21.08 -36.40
N ALA A 74 -15.22 21.31 -37.10
CA ALA A 74 -16.32 22.09 -36.54
C ALA A 74 -17.12 21.30 -35.48
N GLN A 75 -17.27 19.98 -35.65
CA GLN A 75 -17.93 19.13 -34.67
C GLN A 75 -17.09 18.99 -33.39
N ILE A 76 -15.76 18.83 -33.52
CA ILE A 76 -14.83 18.84 -32.38
C ILE A 76 -14.91 20.19 -31.64
N ALA A 77 -14.92 21.31 -32.37
CA ALA A 77 -15.08 22.64 -31.80
C ALA A 77 -16.42 22.81 -31.04
N GLN A 78 -17.50 22.20 -31.53
CA GLN A 78 -18.78 22.17 -30.79
C GLN A 78 -18.67 21.39 -29.48
N TRP A 79 -18.03 20.22 -29.49
CA TRP A 79 -17.85 19.43 -28.27
C TRP A 79 -17.00 20.14 -27.21
N GLN A 80 -15.93 20.82 -27.64
CA GLN A 80 -15.10 21.64 -26.77
C GLN A 80 -15.89 22.79 -26.14
N ASN A 81 -16.78 23.45 -26.91
CA ASN A 81 -17.68 24.47 -26.36
C ASN A 81 -18.66 23.92 -25.30
N PHE A 82 -18.97 22.61 -25.34
CA PHE A 82 -19.76 21.92 -24.31
C PHE A 82 -18.91 21.34 -23.17
N GLY A 83 -17.63 21.69 -23.09
CA GLY A 83 -16.75 21.31 -21.99
C GLY A 83 -16.01 19.99 -22.17
N LEU A 84 -15.91 19.45 -23.41
CA LEU A 84 -14.98 18.36 -23.71
C LEU A 84 -13.53 18.89 -23.59
N PRO A 85 -12.63 18.18 -22.89
CA PRO A 85 -11.21 18.51 -22.89
C PRO A 85 -10.62 18.55 -24.30
N SER A 86 -9.62 19.42 -24.52
CA SER A 86 -9.00 19.64 -25.83
C SER A 86 -7.97 18.57 -26.23
N ASP A 87 -7.75 17.55 -25.40
CA ASP A 87 -6.81 16.49 -25.69
C ASP A 87 -7.33 15.53 -26.77
N ARG A 88 -6.39 14.83 -27.41
CA ARG A 88 -6.69 13.91 -28.51
C ARG A 88 -7.52 12.70 -28.05
N MET A 89 -7.25 12.16 -26.86
CA MET A 89 -7.98 11.01 -26.33
C MET A 89 -9.45 11.34 -26.10
N SER A 90 -9.76 12.50 -25.50
CA SER A 90 -11.12 13.00 -25.31
C SER A 90 -11.85 13.21 -26.64
N SER A 91 -11.16 13.73 -27.65
CA SER A 91 -11.71 13.92 -29.00
C SER A 91 -12.02 12.58 -29.69
N GLU A 92 -11.11 11.60 -29.58
CA GLU A 92 -11.33 10.23 -30.06
C GLU A 92 -12.49 9.56 -29.31
N ASN A 93 -12.54 9.69 -27.98
CA ASN A 93 -13.60 9.11 -27.16
C ASN A 93 -14.98 9.72 -27.48
N ALA A 94 -15.06 11.03 -27.69
CA ALA A 94 -16.28 11.71 -28.11
C ALA A 94 -16.73 11.24 -29.51
N THR A 95 -15.77 11.02 -30.41
CA THR A 95 -16.03 10.44 -31.73
C THR A 95 -16.60 9.03 -31.62
N ILE A 96 -16.00 8.18 -30.80
CA ILE A 96 -16.48 6.81 -30.58
C ILE A 96 -17.88 6.84 -29.99
N LEU A 97 -18.15 7.68 -28.99
CA LEU A 97 -19.46 7.79 -28.35
C LEU A 97 -20.56 8.24 -29.32
N THR A 98 -20.25 9.14 -30.25
CA THR A 98 -21.24 9.68 -31.19
C THR A 98 -21.50 8.76 -32.39
N THR A 99 -20.47 8.03 -32.82
CA THR A 99 -20.50 7.14 -33.99
C THR A 99 -20.76 5.66 -33.66
N SER A 100 -20.64 5.25 -32.39
CA SER A 100 -20.81 3.85 -31.99
C SER A 100 -22.21 3.33 -32.30
N GLU A 101 -22.27 2.25 -33.07
CA GLU A 101 -23.52 1.53 -33.27
C GLU A 101 -23.93 0.81 -32.01
N ARG A 102 -23.04 0.15 -31.25
CA ARG A 102 -23.37 -0.45 -29.94
C ARG A 102 -23.54 0.63 -28.88
N TRP A 103 -24.18 0.27 -27.76
CA TRP A 103 -24.33 1.20 -26.64
C TRP A 103 -22.97 1.53 -26.02
N PRO A 104 -22.57 2.80 -25.94
CA PRO A 104 -21.31 3.18 -25.31
C PRO A 104 -21.41 3.04 -23.79
N LEU A 105 -20.41 2.36 -23.22
CA LEU A 105 -20.20 2.20 -21.78
C LEU A 105 -18.93 2.95 -21.39
N MET A 106 -19.12 4.07 -20.71
CA MET A 106 -18.04 4.96 -20.31
C MET A 106 -17.51 4.63 -18.92
N ILE A 107 -16.20 4.44 -18.85
CA ILE A 107 -15.42 4.35 -17.62
C ILE A 107 -14.89 5.75 -17.33
N ASP A 108 -15.54 6.47 -16.40
CA ASP A 108 -15.25 7.87 -16.07
C ASP A 108 -15.17 8.06 -14.54
N PRO A 109 -14.09 7.58 -13.88
CA PRO A 109 -13.93 7.70 -12.44
C PRO A 109 -13.85 9.15 -11.97
N GLN A 110 -13.29 10.06 -12.77
CA GLN A 110 -13.15 11.48 -12.42
C GLN A 110 -14.36 12.35 -12.79
N LEU A 111 -15.43 11.78 -13.34
CA LEU A 111 -16.67 12.47 -13.71
C LEU A 111 -16.46 13.64 -14.69
N GLN A 112 -15.48 13.54 -15.59
CA GLN A 112 -15.23 14.58 -16.60
C GLN A 112 -16.14 14.37 -17.82
N GLY A 113 -16.21 13.14 -18.34
CA GLY A 113 -17.04 12.80 -19.50
C GLY A 113 -18.53 13.00 -19.24
N ILE A 114 -19.00 12.72 -18.02
CA ILE A 114 -20.41 12.91 -17.66
C ILE A 114 -20.85 14.38 -17.68
N LYS A 115 -19.95 15.32 -17.31
CA LYS A 115 -20.24 16.76 -17.37
C LYS A 115 -20.47 17.21 -18.81
N TRP A 116 -19.61 16.74 -19.72
CA TRP A 116 -19.74 17.00 -21.14
C TRP A 116 -21.05 16.45 -21.71
N ILE A 117 -21.44 15.23 -21.38
CA ILE A 117 -22.72 14.63 -21.85
C ILE A 117 -23.93 15.44 -21.37
N LYS A 118 -23.94 15.83 -20.09
CA LYS A 118 -25.02 16.65 -19.53
C LYS A 118 -25.11 18.00 -20.24
N ALA A 119 -23.98 18.62 -20.55
CA ALA A 119 -23.94 19.88 -21.30
C ALA A 119 -24.36 19.73 -22.77
N MET A 120 -23.93 18.66 -23.45
CA MET A 120 -24.20 18.41 -24.87
C MET A 120 -25.68 18.11 -25.15
N TYR A 121 -26.30 17.22 -24.36
CA TYR A 121 -27.68 16.81 -24.59
C TYR A 121 -28.70 17.69 -23.87
N GLY A 122 -28.29 18.42 -22.83
CA GLY A 122 -29.12 19.35 -22.07
C GLY A 122 -30.44 18.72 -21.61
N ALA A 123 -31.56 19.42 -21.84
CA ALA A 123 -32.89 18.96 -21.43
C ALA A 123 -33.40 17.71 -22.18
N LYS A 124 -32.74 17.27 -23.26
CA LYS A 124 -33.12 16.06 -24.02
C LYS A 124 -32.58 14.76 -23.40
N LEU A 125 -31.76 14.88 -22.35
CA LEU A 125 -31.15 13.75 -21.64
C LEU A 125 -32.00 13.34 -20.43
N HIS A 126 -32.37 12.07 -20.37
CA HIS A 126 -32.95 11.48 -19.17
C HIS A 126 -31.87 10.74 -18.36
N VAL A 127 -31.50 11.30 -17.22
CA VAL A 127 -30.53 10.72 -16.30
C VAL A 127 -31.23 9.79 -15.32
N ILE A 128 -30.77 8.54 -15.23
CA ILE A 128 -31.37 7.49 -14.41
C ILE A 128 -30.28 6.77 -13.63
N ARG A 129 -30.56 6.34 -12.39
CA ARG A 129 -29.70 5.42 -11.63
C ARG A 129 -30.43 4.10 -11.39
N LEU A 130 -29.70 2.99 -11.51
CA LEU A 130 -30.25 1.67 -11.19
C LEU A 130 -30.65 1.61 -9.71
N GLY A 131 -31.86 1.13 -9.42
CA GLY A 131 -32.42 1.08 -8.07
C GLY A 131 -33.23 2.30 -7.62
N GLN A 132 -33.34 3.36 -8.42
CA GLN A 132 -34.33 4.41 -8.18
C GLN A 132 -35.75 3.90 -8.41
N LYS A 133 -36.73 4.39 -7.64
CA LYS A 133 -38.15 4.06 -7.87
C LYS A 133 -38.56 4.48 -9.30
N ASN A 134 -39.26 3.60 -10.01
CA ASN A 134 -39.79 3.81 -11.36
C ASN A 134 -38.73 3.99 -12.46
N TYR A 135 -37.50 3.49 -12.27
CA TYR A 135 -36.47 3.58 -13.30
C TYR A 135 -36.85 2.82 -14.59
N LEU A 136 -37.48 1.65 -14.48
CA LEU A 136 -37.97 0.86 -15.62
C LEU A 136 -39.03 1.60 -16.42
N GLU A 137 -40.02 2.22 -15.76
CA GLU A 137 -41.08 3.00 -16.43
C GLU A 137 -40.50 4.18 -17.23
N ARG A 138 -39.47 4.84 -16.70
CA ARG A 138 -38.76 5.92 -17.40
C ARG A 138 -38.01 5.42 -18.64
N ILE A 139 -37.41 4.22 -18.55
CA ILE A 139 -36.77 3.56 -19.70
C ILE A 139 -37.82 3.18 -20.74
N GLU A 140 -38.93 2.56 -20.33
CA GLU A 140 -40.07 2.19 -21.18
C GLU A 140 -40.61 3.42 -21.96
N LYS A 141 -40.87 4.53 -21.26
CA LYS A 141 -41.37 5.76 -21.89
C LYS A 141 -40.37 6.34 -22.88
N SER A 142 -39.10 6.39 -22.51
CA SER A 142 -38.04 6.95 -23.35
C SER A 142 -37.79 6.12 -24.61
N LEU A 143 -37.98 4.79 -24.55
CA LEU A 143 -37.88 3.89 -25.70
C LEU A 143 -38.94 4.19 -26.76
N SER A 144 -40.19 4.41 -26.34
CA SER A 144 -41.29 4.79 -27.23
C SER A 144 -41.10 6.21 -27.78
N ASP A 145 -40.71 7.17 -26.92
CA ASP A 145 -40.54 8.58 -27.28
C ASP A 145 -39.27 8.83 -28.14
N GLY A 146 -38.30 7.90 -28.13
CA GLY A 146 -37.02 8.05 -28.82
C GLY A 146 -36.04 9.00 -28.12
N SER A 147 -36.17 9.16 -26.81
CA SER A 147 -35.32 10.05 -25.99
C SER A 147 -33.94 9.43 -25.71
N THR A 148 -32.94 10.24 -25.36
CA THR A 148 -31.62 9.75 -24.98
C THR A 148 -31.56 9.51 -23.46
N ILE A 149 -31.16 8.30 -23.04
CA ILE A 149 -31.00 7.94 -21.62
C ILE A 149 -29.52 7.83 -21.27
N LEU A 150 -29.16 8.38 -20.10
CA LEU A 150 -27.90 8.10 -19.41
C LEU A 150 -28.18 7.30 -18.14
N ILE A 151 -27.64 6.08 -18.05
CA ILE A 151 -27.65 5.31 -16.80
C ILE A 151 -26.34 5.57 -16.05
N GLU A 152 -26.43 6.24 -14.90
CA GLU A 152 -25.29 6.57 -14.06
C GLU A 152 -24.93 5.45 -13.07
N ASN A 153 -23.63 5.33 -12.85
CA ASN A 153 -22.99 4.49 -11.81
C ASN A 153 -23.36 3.00 -11.89
N ILE A 154 -23.18 2.42 -13.08
CA ILE A 154 -23.35 0.98 -13.29
C ILE A 154 -22.19 0.23 -12.62
N GLY A 155 -22.52 -0.77 -11.80
CA GLY A 155 -21.56 -1.71 -11.22
C GLY A 155 -21.12 -2.77 -12.24
N GLU A 156 -20.42 -3.82 -11.78
CA GLU A 156 -19.94 -4.90 -12.66
C GLU A 156 -21.06 -5.84 -13.14
N SER A 157 -22.14 -5.94 -12.36
CA SER A 157 -23.35 -6.69 -12.71
C SER A 157 -24.51 -5.75 -13.03
N VAL A 158 -25.23 -6.04 -14.11
CA VAL A 158 -26.47 -5.37 -14.49
C VAL A 158 -27.65 -6.33 -14.28
N ASP A 159 -28.83 -5.79 -14.00
CA ASP A 159 -30.07 -6.57 -13.88
C ASP A 159 -30.38 -7.27 -15.22
N PRO A 160 -30.57 -8.61 -15.25
CA PRO A 160 -30.89 -9.36 -16.46
C PRO A 160 -32.13 -8.84 -17.23
N VAL A 161 -33.03 -8.11 -16.57
CA VAL A 161 -34.19 -7.47 -17.22
C VAL A 161 -33.75 -6.51 -18.35
N LEU A 162 -32.53 -5.96 -18.29
CA LEU A 162 -31.98 -5.04 -19.29
C LEU A 162 -31.20 -5.74 -20.41
N ASP A 163 -30.95 -7.07 -20.34
CA ASP A 163 -30.10 -7.78 -21.31
C ASP A 163 -30.62 -7.66 -22.75
N SER A 164 -31.94 -7.76 -22.94
CA SER A 164 -32.59 -7.59 -24.25
C SER A 164 -32.39 -6.18 -24.82
N LEU A 165 -32.35 -5.16 -23.96
CA LEU A 165 -32.10 -3.78 -24.35
C LEU A 165 -30.61 -3.56 -24.67
N LEU A 166 -29.71 -4.09 -23.83
CA LEU A 166 -28.27 -4.01 -23.98
C LEU A 166 -27.78 -4.70 -25.25
N GLY A 167 -28.27 -5.92 -25.51
CA GLY A 167 -27.99 -6.68 -26.73
C GLY A 167 -28.72 -6.19 -27.98
N ARG A 168 -29.67 -5.23 -27.85
CA ARG A 168 -30.58 -4.79 -28.92
C ARG A 168 -31.30 -5.97 -29.61
N ASN A 169 -31.85 -6.86 -28.81
CA ASN A 169 -32.59 -8.02 -29.29
C ASN A 169 -33.98 -7.59 -29.78
N LEU A 170 -34.03 -7.06 -31.02
CA LEU A 170 -35.25 -6.57 -31.63
C LEU A 170 -36.13 -7.73 -32.14
N ILE A 171 -37.38 -7.76 -31.71
CA ILE A 171 -38.43 -8.66 -32.16
C ILE A 171 -39.33 -7.97 -33.21
N LYS A 172 -40.17 -8.75 -33.91
CA LYS A 172 -41.10 -8.27 -34.97
C LYS A 172 -40.42 -7.46 -36.10
N LYS A 173 -39.41 -8.03 -36.76
CA LYS A 173 -38.68 -7.37 -37.87
C LYS A 173 -38.06 -6.01 -37.49
N GLY A 174 -37.63 -5.83 -36.25
CA GLY A 174 -36.89 -4.64 -35.84
C GLY A 174 -37.71 -3.55 -35.13
N THR A 175 -39.02 -3.78 -34.89
CA THR A 175 -39.91 -2.71 -34.39
C THR A 175 -40.21 -2.78 -32.90
N ALA A 176 -39.87 -3.85 -32.19
CA ALA A 176 -40.12 -3.96 -30.76
C ALA A 176 -38.94 -4.59 -29.99
N VAL A 177 -38.80 -4.23 -28.70
CA VAL A 177 -37.85 -4.84 -27.74
C VAL A 177 -38.63 -5.41 -26.57
N LYS A 178 -38.25 -6.57 -26.07
CA LYS A 178 -38.83 -7.15 -24.87
C LYS A 178 -38.03 -6.74 -23.62
N ILE A 179 -38.66 -6.06 -22.66
CA ILE A 179 -38.05 -5.72 -21.36
C ILE A 179 -38.81 -6.47 -20.27
N GLY A 180 -38.14 -7.40 -19.60
CA GLY A 180 -38.80 -8.38 -18.72
C GLY A 180 -39.84 -9.18 -19.49
N ASP A 181 -41.11 -9.08 -19.09
CA ASP A 181 -42.24 -9.75 -19.75
C ASP A 181 -43.04 -8.86 -20.71
N LYS A 182 -42.73 -7.56 -20.81
CA LYS A 182 -43.46 -6.62 -21.68
C LYS A 182 -42.77 -6.42 -23.02
N GLU A 183 -43.56 -6.39 -24.09
CA GLU A 183 -43.12 -5.98 -25.43
C GLU A 183 -43.34 -4.48 -25.62
N MET A 184 -42.29 -3.74 -25.96
CA MET A 184 -42.32 -2.28 -26.15
C MET A 184 -41.89 -1.91 -27.57
N ASP A 185 -42.52 -0.88 -28.13
CA ASP A 185 -42.16 -0.37 -29.46
C ASP A 185 -40.80 0.34 -29.42
N PHE A 186 -39.92 0.00 -30.35
CA PHE A 186 -38.58 0.54 -30.44
C PHE A 186 -38.52 1.72 -31.40
N ASN A 187 -38.22 2.91 -30.89
CA ASN A 187 -38.00 4.08 -31.72
C ASN A 187 -36.54 4.13 -32.24
N PRO A 188 -36.28 4.19 -33.56
CA PRO A 188 -34.93 4.26 -34.11
C PRO A 188 -34.07 5.45 -33.64
N LYS A 189 -34.69 6.52 -33.12
CA LYS A 189 -33.98 7.68 -32.56
C LYS A 189 -33.47 7.48 -31.13
N PHE A 190 -33.93 6.43 -30.45
CA PHE A 190 -33.55 6.12 -29.08
C PHE A 190 -32.03 5.90 -28.97
N ARG A 191 -31.42 6.50 -27.94
CA ARG A 191 -30.00 6.26 -27.59
C ARG A 191 -29.84 5.97 -26.11
N LEU A 192 -29.05 4.95 -25.79
CA LEU A 192 -28.67 4.58 -24.43
C LEU A 192 -27.17 4.80 -24.24
N ILE A 193 -26.80 5.52 -23.19
CA ILE A 193 -25.42 5.73 -22.74
C ILE A 193 -25.30 5.14 -21.33
N LEU A 194 -24.26 4.36 -21.12
CA LEU A 194 -23.97 3.71 -19.85
C LEU A 194 -22.72 4.36 -19.23
N HIS A 195 -22.72 4.58 -17.93
CA HIS A 195 -21.62 5.24 -17.21
C HIS A 195 -21.27 4.50 -15.93
N THR A 196 -19.98 4.32 -15.66
CA THR A 196 -19.46 3.80 -14.38
C THR A 196 -18.40 4.73 -13.78
N LYS A 197 -18.40 4.81 -12.44
CA LYS A 197 -17.35 5.50 -11.66
C LYS A 197 -16.18 4.57 -11.33
N LEU A 198 -16.31 3.26 -11.56
CA LEU A 198 -15.25 2.31 -11.23
C LEU A 198 -14.07 2.52 -12.19
N ALA A 199 -12.84 2.63 -11.66
CA ALA A 199 -11.68 2.92 -12.49
C ALA A 199 -11.23 1.73 -13.35
N ASN A 200 -11.41 0.50 -12.86
CA ASN A 200 -11.05 -0.72 -13.57
C ASN A 200 -12.08 -1.85 -13.35
N PRO A 201 -13.31 -1.73 -13.89
CA PRO A 201 -14.37 -2.71 -13.70
C PRO A 201 -14.14 -3.99 -14.52
N HIS A 202 -14.38 -5.16 -13.92
CA HIS A 202 -14.31 -6.44 -14.61
C HIS A 202 -15.68 -6.88 -15.15
N TYR A 203 -15.96 -6.49 -16.39
CA TYR A 203 -17.20 -6.90 -17.07
C TYR A 203 -17.09 -8.30 -17.68
N LYS A 204 -18.17 -9.08 -17.57
CA LYS A 204 -18.30 -10.38 -18.24
C LYS A 204 -18.22 -10.23 -19.78
N PRO A 205 -17.73 -11.25 -20.50
CA PRO A 205 -17.59 -11.20 -21.96
C PRO A 205 -18.87 -10.81 -22.71
N GLU A 206 -20.05 -11.17 -22.20
CA GLU A 206 -21.34 -10.82 -22.81
C GLU A 206 -21.55 -9.30 -22.82
N MET A 207 -21.26 -8.60 -21.71
CA MET A 207 -21.36 -7.15 -21.62
C MET A 207 -20.38 -6.45 -22.57
N GLN A 208 -19.14 -6.95 -22.66
CA GLN A 208 -18.13 -6.42 -23.58
C GLN A 208 -18.50 -6.67 -25.06
N ALA A 209 -19.23 -7.74 -25.34
CA ALA A 209 -19.72 -8.04 -26.69
C ALA A 209 -20.94 -7.19 -27.08
N GLN A 210 -21.82 -6.86 -26.12
CA GLN A 210 -23.05 -6.10 -26.36
C GLN A 210 -22.81 -4.58 -26.37
N THR A 211 -21.85 -4.08 -25.59
CA THR A 211 -21.56 -2.66 -25.44
C THR A 211 -20.22 -2.28 -26.10
N THR A 212 -19.99 -0.98 -26.31
CA THR A 212 -18.68 -0.44 -26.69
C THR A 212 -18.08 0.24 -25.46
N LEU A 213 -17.03 -0.34 -24.89
CA LEU A 213 -16.30 0.23 -23.77
C LEU A 213 -15.47 1.44 -24.21
N ILE A 214 -15.60 2.55 -23.48
CA ILE A 214 -14.84 3.79 -23.70
C ILE A 214 -14.15 4.17 -22.40
N ASN A 215 -12.82 4.23 -22.43
CA ASN A 215 -12.01 4.66 -21.32
C ASN A 215 -11.87 6.20 -21.31
N PHE A 216 -12.55 6.86 -20.37
CA PHE A 216 -12.50 8.31 -20.11
C PHE A 216 -11.64 8.66 -18.89
N THR A 217 -10.79 7.74 -18.43
CA THR A 217 -9.82 8.02 -17.36
C THR A 217 -8.88 9.14 -17.76
N VAL A 218 -8.59 10.02 -16.80
CA VAL A 218 -7.68 11.15 -17.01
C VAL A 218 -6.23 10.63 -17.13
N THR A 219 -5.53 11.03 -18.18
CA THR A 219 -4.10 10.72 -18.38
C THR A 219 -3.20 11.75 -17.70
N LYS A 220 -1.92 11.41 -17.51
CA LYS A 220 -0.91 12.34 -16.94
C LYS A 220 -0.84 13.66 -17.72
N ASP A 221 -0.74 13.56 -19.04
CA ASP A 221 -0.66 14.73 -19.93
C ASP A 221 -1.97 15.52 -19.94
N GLY A 222 -3.12 14.83 -19.92
CA GLY A 222 -4.43 15.46 -19.88
C GLY A 222 -4.66 16.26 -18.59
N LEU A 223 -4.26 15.72 -17.44
CA LEU A 223 -4.32 16.43 -16.17
C LEU A 223 -3.31 17.59 -16.12
N GLU A 224 -2.10 17.38 -16.64
CA GLU A 224 -1.08 18.42 -16.69
C GLU A 224 -1.59 19.67 -17.42
N GLU A 225 -2.23 19.51 -18.58
CA GLU A 225 -2.79 20.66 -19.32
C GLU A 225 -3.93 21.35 -18.56
N GLN A 226 -4.76 20.59 -17.84
CA GLN A 226 -5.82 21.16 -16.98
C GLN A 226 -5.24 21.97 -15.82
N LEU A 227 -4.20 21.45 -15.16
CA LEU A 227 -3.54 22.13 -14.06
C LEU A 227 -2.76 23.35 -14.56
N LEU A 228 -2.18 23.29 -15.77
CA LEU A 228 -1.54 24.44 -16.40
C LEU A 228 -2.51 25.59 -16.60
N ALA A 229 -3.71 25.31 -17.11
CA ALA A 229 -4.76 26.33 -17.24
C ALA A 229 -5.11 26.96 -15.88
N GLU A 230 -5.21 26.18 -14.81
CA GLU A 230 -5.50 26.71 -13.47
C GLU A 230 -4.34 27.55 -12.89
N VAL A 231 -3.07 27.18 -13.13
CA VAL A 231 -1.91 28.01 -12.73
C VAL A 231 -1.92 29.34 -13.48
N VAL A 232 -2.07 29.28 -14.81
CA VAL A 232 -2.09 30.49 -15.65
C VAL A 232 -3.27 31.38 -15.27
N LYS A 233 -4.44 30.82 -14.98
CA LYS A 233 -5.61 31.57 -14.52
C LYS A 233 -5.35 32.32 -13.20
N ALA A 234 -4.58 31.74 -12.29
CA ALA A 234 -4.24 32.37 -11.03
C ALA A 234 -3.14 33.45 -11.17
N GLU A 235 -2.07 33.16 -11.92
CA GLU A 235 -0.91 34.04 -12.07
C GLU A 235 -1.12 35.14 -13.13
N ARG A 236 -1.76 34.79 -14.24
CA ARG A 236 -1.98 35.62 -15.44
C ARG A 236 -3.40 35.44 -15.98
N PRO A 237 -4.43 35.90 -15.24
CA PRO A 237 -5.83 35.80 -15.66
C PRO A 237 -6.11 36.52 -16.99
N ASP A 238 -5.30 37.52 -17.34
CA ASP A 238 -5.33 38.20 -18.63
C ASP A 238 -5.01 37.26 -19.80
N LEU A 239 -3.98 36.43 -19.67
CA LEU A 239 -3.60 35.46 -20.70
C LEU A 239 -4.63 34.35 -20.84
N GLU A 240 -5.18 33.86 -19.72
CA GLU A 240 -6.18 32.79 -19.74
C GLU A 240 -7.51 33.28 -20.35
N SER A 241 -7.98 34.48 -19.98
CA SER A 241 -9.19 35.05 -20.57
C SER A 241 -9.03 35.30 -22.08
N LEU A 242 -7.87 35.80 -22.50
CA LEU A 242 -7.54 35.98 -23.92
C LEU A 242 -7.50 34.64 -24.66
N LYS A 243 -6.91 33.59 -24.07
CA LYS A 243 -6.89 32.24 -24.65
C LYS A 243 -8.29 31.66 -24.79
N ALA A 244 -9.12 31.77 -23.75
CA ALA A 244 -10.48 31.26 -23.77
C ALA A 244 -11.34 31.99 -24.82
N GLU A 245 -11.22 33.31 -24.92
CA GLU A 245 -11.92 34.10 -25.94
C GLU A 245 -11.43 33.77 -27.35
N LEU A 246 -10.11 33.69 -27.56
CA LEU A 246 -9.54 33.32 -28.86
C LEU A 246 -9.95 31.91 -29.29
N THR A 247 -9.98 30.95 -28.36
CA THR A 247 -10.42 29.57 -28.62
C THR A 247 -11.90 29.54 -29.01
N LYS A 248 -12.75 30.27 -28.28
CA LYS A 248 -14.17 30.40 -28.61
C LYS A 248 -14.39 31.05 -29.97
N GLN A 249 -13.64 32.12 -30.28
CA GLN A 249 -13.70 32.78 -31.59
C GLN A 249 -13.23 31.86 -32.72
N GLN A 250 -12.12 31.13 -32.54
CA GLN A 250 -11.66 30.12 -33.49
C GLN A 250 -12.71 29.04 -33.72
N ASN A 251 -13.34 28.52 -32.66
CA ASN A 251 -14.39 27.53 -32.74
C ASN A 251 -15.61 28.06 -33.52
N VAL A 252 -16.03 29.30 -33.23
CA VAL A 252 -17.11 29.97 -33.98
C VAL A 252 -16.72 30.12 -35.45
N PHE A 253 -15.50 30.58 -35.76
CA PHE A 253 -15.05 30.72 -37.14
C PHE A 253 -15.04 29.40 -37.91
N LYS A 254 -14.58 28.30 -37.29
CA LYS A 254 -14.64 26.96 -37.90
C LYS A 254 -16.06 26.50 -38.17
N ILE A 255 -16.97 26.70 -37.21
CA ILE A 255 -18.39 26.35 -37.36
C ILE A 255 -19.04 27.18 -38.47
N THR A 256 -18.81 28.50 -38.49
CA THR A 256 -19.36 29.40 -39.50
C THR A 256 -18.79 29.10 -40.89
N LEU A 257 -17.50 28.81 -41.03
CA LEU A 257 -16.91 28.40 -42.31
C LEU A 257 -17.62 27.18 -42.88
N LYS A 258 -17.83 26.15 -42.06
CA LYS A 258 -18.54 24.94 -42.49
C LYS A 258 -20.00 25.21 -42.83
N GLN A 259 -20.70 26.03 -42.04
CA GLN A 259 -22.08 26.43 -42.35
C GLN A 259 -22.17 27.18 -43.68
N LEU A 260 -21.23 28.10 -43.95
CA LEU A 260 -21.17 28.83 -45.21
C LEU A 260 -20.85 27.89 -46.38
N GLU A 261 -19.96 26.90 -46.19
CA GLU A 261 -19.68 25.87 -47.21
C GLU A 261 -20.89 24.97 -47.48
N ASP A 262 -21.55 24.48 -46.43
CA ASP A 262 -22.74 23.63 -46.51
C ASP A 262 -23.93 24.40 -47.13
N GLU A 263 -24.10 25.68 -46.80
CA GLU A 263 -25.11 26.57 -47.40
C GLU A 263 -24.82 26.83 -48.87
N LEU A 264 -23.55 27.06 -49.23
CA LEU A 264 -23.11 27.25 -50.61
C LEU A 264 -23.35 25.98 -51.45
N LEU A 265 -23.05 24.81 -50.90
CA LEU A 265 -23.33 23.49 -51.48
C LEU A 265 -24.84 23.23 -51.64
N MET A 266 -25.62 23.48 -50.59
CA MET A 266 -27.07 23.28 -50.62
C MET A 266 -27.70 24.16 -51.70
N ARG A 267 -27.32 25.44 -51.77
CA ARG A 267 -27.83 26.39 -52.77
C ARG A 267 -27.44 26.02 -54.20
N LEU A 268 -26.21 25.57 -54.43
CA LEU A 268 -25.75 25.03 -55.71
C LEU A 268 -26.50 23.74 -56.09
N SER A 269 -26.81 22.87 -55.12
CA SER A 269 -27.57 21.64 -55.36
C SER A 269 -29.05 21.87 -55.65
N SER A 270 -29.62 22.95 -55.08
CA SER A 270 -31.02 23.35 -55.30
C SER A 270 -31.21 24.22 -56.54
N ALA A 271 -30.12 24.66 -57.18
CA ALA A 271 -30.18 25.45 -58.39
C ALA A 271 -30.67 24.59 -59.58
N GLY A 272 -31.65 25.10 -60.31
CA GLY A 272 -32.18 24.44 -61.52
C GLY A 272 -31.18 24.44 -62.68
N PRO A 273 -31.57 23.91 -63.86
CA PRO A 273 -30.69 23.81 -65.04
C PRO A 273 -30.19 25.16 -65.60
N ASP A 274 -30.78 26.28 -65.19
CA ASP A 274 -30.35 27.64 -65.58
C ASP A 274 -29.74 28.41 -64.40
N ILE A 275 -28.51 28.04 -64.04
CA ILE A 275 -27.72 28.66 -62.95
C ILE A 275 -27.31 30.11 -63.30
N LEU A 276 -27.27 30.46 -64.59
CA LEU A 276 -26.85 31.78 -65.08
C LEU A 276 -27.99 32.81 -65.08
N GLY A 277 -29.25 32.36 -65.09
CA GLY A 277 -30.43 33.23 -65.04
C GLY A 277 -30.75 33.81 -63.65
N ASP A 278 -30.25 33.18 -62.57
CA ASP A 278 -30.55 33.56 -61.19
C ASP A 278 -29.51 34.56 -60.64
N LYS A 279 -29.74 35.85 -60.90
CA LYS A 279 -28.88 36.95 -60.40
C LYS A 279 -28.77 37.00 -58.88
N GLU A 280 -29.82 36.56 -58.16
CA GLU A 280 -29.85 36.59 -56.70
C GLU A 280 -28.96 35.50 -56.11
N LEU A 281 -28.92 34.32 -56.75
CA LEU A 281 -27.98 33.25 -56.42
C LEU A 281 -26.52 33.67 -56.61
N VAL A 282 -26.19 34.34 -57.74
CA VAL A 282 -24.81 34.77 -58.05
C VAL A 282 -24.30 35.84 -57.06
N LEU A 283 -25.12 36.85 -56.76
CA LEU A 283 -24.77 37.91 -55.80
C LEU A 283 -24.57 37.34 -54.38
N ASN A 284 -25.41 36.39 -53.97
CA ASN A 284 -25.26 35.74 -52.68
C ASN A 284 -24.05 34.82 -52.63
N LEU A 285 -23.73 34.08 -53.70
CA LEU A 285 -22.51 33.25 -53.80
C LEU A 285 -21.24 34.10 -53.66
N GLU A 286 -21.19 35.27 -54.30
CA GLU A 286 -20.06 36.19 -54.20
C GLU A 286 -19.90 36.75 -52.77
N LYS A 287 -21.02 37.08 -52.11
CA LYS A 287 -21.04 37.52 -50.71
C LYS A 287 -20.59 36.41 -49.74
N THR A 288 -21.09 35.18 -49.90
CA THR A 288 -20.70 34.01 -49.10
C THR A 288 -19.22 33.69 -49.28
N LYS A 289 -18.72 33.72 -50.51
CA LYS A 289 -17.30 33.49 -50.81
C LYS A 289 -16.40 34.54 -50.16
N ARG A 290 -16.73 35.83 -50.32
CA ARG A 290 -15.95 36.93 -49.70
C ARG A 290 -15.92 36.80 -48.18
N THR A 291 -17.05 36.47 -47.56
CA THR A 291 -17.13 36.25 -46.12
C THR A 291 -16.29 35.03 -45.68
N ALA A 292 -16.27 33.95 -46.47
CA ALA A 292 -15.43 32.78 -46.20
C ALA A 292 -13.93 33.09 -46.31
N ASP A 293 -13.50 33.86 -47.31
CA ASP A 293 -12.10 34.28 -47.48
C ASP A 293 -11.64 35.17 -46.30
N GLU A 294 -12.50 36.11 -45.87
CA GLU A 294 -12.24 36.98 -44.70
C GLU A 294 -12.12 36.18 -43.40
N ILE A 295 -13.00 35.20 -43.16
CA ILE A 295 -12.92 34.33 -41.98
C ILE A 295 -11.68 33.44 -42.04
N THR A 296 -11.31 32.93 -43.22
CA THR A 296 -10.11 32.08 -43.40
C THR A 296 -8.83 32.84 -43.03
N ALA A 297 -8.72 34.11 -43.44
CA ALA A 297 -7.61 34.98 -43.06
C ALA A 297 -7.56 35.20 -41.54
N LYS A 298 -8.71 35.48 -40.90
CA LYS A 298 -8.81 35.64 -39.43
C LYS A 298 -8.46 34.37 -38.67
N VAL A 299 -8.82 33.19 -39.19
CA VAL A 299 -8.44 31.89 -38.59
C VAL A 299 -6.92 31.70 -38.63
N ALA A 300 -6.26 32.08 -39.73
CA ALA A 300 -4.80 32.00 -39.84
C ALA A 300 -4.09 32.93 -38.85
N GLU A 301 -4.56 34.17 -38.72
CA GLU A 301 -4.03 35.13 -37.74
C GLU A 301 -4.25 34.66 -36.30
N ALA A 302 -5.46 34.17 -35.99
CA ALA A 302 -5.79 33.61 -34.69
C ALA A 302 -4.89 32.42 -34.32
N LYS A 303 -4.47 31.59 -35.28
CA LYS A 303 -3.50 30.51 -35.04
C LYS A 303 -2.13 31.03 -34.61
N ILE A 304 -1.63 32.08 -35.25
CA ILE A 304 -0.34 32.70 -34.90
C ILE A 304 -0.41 33.31 -33.50
N THR A 305 -1.50 34.03 -33.19
CA THR A 305 -1.72 34.62 -31.86
C THR A 305 -1.86 33.54 -30.79
N SER A 306 -2.54 32.43 -31.08
CA SER A 306 -2.65 31.29 -30.17
C SER A 306 -1.27 30.72 -29.84
N ALA A 307 -0.42 30.52 -30.85
CA ALA A 307 0.93 29.97 -30.63
C ALA A 307 1.76 30.84 -29.68
N LYS A 308 1.71 32.17 -29.83
CA LYS A 308 2.40 33.10 -28.91
C LYS A 308 1.86 33.05 -27.48
N ILE A 309 0.55 32.87 -27.32
CA ILE A 309 -0.06 32.71 -25.99
C ILE A 309 0.37 31.38 -25.39
N ASP A 310 0.41 30.31 -26.19
CA ASP A 310 0.85 28.99 -25.76
C ASP A 310 2.31 29.03 -25.30
N ASP A 311 3.22 29.67 -26.05
CA ASP A 311 4.62 29.87 -25.64
C ASP A 311 4.76 30.57 -24.27
N ALA A 312 3.86 31.51 -23.96
CA ALA A 312 3.84 32.18 -22.65
C ALA A 312 3.27 31.28 -21.53
N ARG A 313 2.30 30.41 -21.85
CA ARG A 313 1.75 29.41 -20.91
C ARG A 313 2.78 28.34 -20.59
N GLU A 314 3.57 27.91 -21.59
CA GLU A 314 4.62 26.89 -21.44
C GLU A 314 5.63 27.20 -20.34
N MET A 315 5.87 28.48 -20.04
CA MET A 315 6.76 28.89 -18.95
C MET A 315 6.29 28.41 -17.57
N TYR A 316 4.98 28.20 -17.37
CA TYR A 316 4.40 27.68 -16.13
C TYR A 316 4.23 26.16 -16.12
N ARG A 317 4.49 25.47 -17.24
CA ARG A 317 4.35 24.01 -17.37
C ARG A 317 5.06 23.23 -16.26
N PRO A 318 6.28 23.58 -15.78
CA PRO A 318 6.93 22.84 -14.70
C PRO A 318 6.10 22.70 -13.42
N ALA A 319 5.31 23.73 -13.07
CA ALA A 319 4.40 23.69 -11.91
C ALA A 319 3.25 22.70 -12.13
N ALA A 320 2.68 22.68 -13.34
CA ALA A 320 1.62 21.76 -13.73
C ALA A 320 2.10 20.31 -13.84
N THR A 321 3.27 20.08 -14.45
CA THR A 321 3.90 18.75 -14.54
C THR A 321 4.17 18.20 -13.14
N ARG A 322 4.70 19.02 -12.22
CA ARG A 322 4.91 18.62 -10.81
C ARG A 322 3.58 18.21 -10.16
N ALA A 323 2.54 19.03 -10.31
CA ALA A 323 1.24 18.77 -9.71
C ALA A 323 0.58 17.50 -10.27
N SER A 324 0.69 17.25 -11.58
CA SER A 324 0.21 16.03 -12.23
C SER A 324 0.88 14.80 -11.61
N ILE A 325 2.21 14.79 -11.50
CA ILE A 325 2.96 13.68 -10.88
C ILE A 325 2.48 13.42 -9.46
N LEU A 326 2.34 14.47 -8.65
CA LEU A 326 1.87 14.34 -7.27
C LEU A 326 0.47 13.73 -7.21
N TYR A 327 -0.46 14.17 -8.04
CA TYR A 327 -1.81 13.59 -8.08
C TYR A 327 -1.78 12.10 -8.41
N PHE A 328 -1.00 11.66 -9.39
CA PHE A 328 -0.92 10.23 -9.72
C PHE A 328 -0.27 9.40 -8.62
N ILE A 329 0.71 9.96 -7.89
CA ILE A 329 1.24 9.31 -6.68
C ILE A 329 0.12 9.15 -5.65
N LEU A 330 -0.65 10.21 -5.39
CA LEU A 330 -1.79 10.16 -4.46
C LEU A 330 -2.84 9.12 -4.88
N ASN A 331 -3.14 9.07 -6.18
CA ASN A 331 -4.07 8.10 -6.76
C ASN A 331 -3.53 6.67 -6.72
N ASP A 332 -2.23 6.44 -6.52
CA ASP A 332 -1.64 5.11 -6.37
C ASP A 332 -1.55 4.65 -4.90
N LEU A 333 -1.78 5.55 -3.92
CA LEU A 333 -1.66 5.22 -2.49
C LEU A 333 -2.68 4.18 -2.02
N TYR A 334 -3.83 4.02 -2.70
CA TYR A 334 -4.80 2.97 -2.38
C TYR A 334 -4.21 1.56 -2.48
N LYS A 335 -3.13 1.38 -3.25
CA LYS A 335 -2.40 0.10 -3.37
C LYS A 335 -1.67 -0.26 -2.08
N ILE A 336 -1.28 0.73 -1.28
CA ILE A 336 -0.68 0.52 0.05
C ILE A 336 -1.79 0.16 1.03
N ASN A 337 -2.82 1.02 1.13
CA ASN A 337 -3.96 0.80 2.00
C ASN A 337 -5.23 1.31 1.28
N PRO A 338 -6.30 0.48 1.17
CA PRO A 338 -7.54 0.88 0.49
C PRO A 338 -8.22 2.15 1.03
N ILE A 339 -7.88 2.60 2.25
CA ILE A 339 -8.40 3.84 2.83
C ILE A 339 -7.79 5.10 2.20
N TYR A 340 -6.61 5.00 1.58
CA TYR A 340 -5.89 6.12 0.98
C TYR A 340 -6.43 6.51 -0.41
N GLN A 341 -7.73 6.81 -0.46
CA GLN A 341 -8.42 7.20 -1.69
C GLN A 341 -8.56 8.71 -1.77
N PHE A 342 -7.86 9.39 -2.68
CA PHE A 342 -7.91 10.85 -2.82
C PHE A 342 -8.64 11.24 -4.11
N SER A 343 -9.60 12.15 -4.02
CA SER A 343 -10.30 12.65 -5.21
C SER A 343 -9.55 13.80 -5.88
N LEU A 344 -9.68 13.88 -7.21
CA LEU A 344 -9.18 15.03 -7.99
C LEU A 344 -9.77 16.35 -7.49
N LYS A 345 -11.03 16.37 -7.08
CA LYS A 345 -11.69 17.57 -6.54
C LYS A 345 -10.99 18.08 -5.27
N ALA A 346 -10.68 17.19 -4.32
CA ALA A 346 -9.96 17.57 -3.11
C ALA A 346 -8.54 18.05 -3.42
N PHE A 347 -7.84 17.34 -4.32
CA PHE A 347 -6.52 17.75 -4.80
C PHE A 347 -6.52 19.15 -5.43
N SER A 348 -7.49 19.47 -6.29
CA SER A 348 -7.60 20.79 -6.92
C SER A 348 -7.76 21.93 -5.91
N VAL A 349 -8.48 21.71 -4.81
CA VAL A 349 -8.61 22.71 -3.73
C VAL A 349 -7.27 22.94 -3.03
N VAL A 350 -6.54 21.88 -2.70
CA VAL A 350 -5.20 21.98 -2.09
C VAL A 350 -4.23 22.68 -3.02
N PHE A 351 -4.29 22.36 -4.31
CA PHE A 351 -3.49 22.98 -5.36
C PHE A 351 -3.75 24.50 -5.48
N GLN A 352 -5.00 24.92 -5.55
CA GLN A 352 -5.38 26.34 -5.59
C GLN A 352 -4.94 27.07 -4.33
N ASN A 353 -5.11 26.46 -3.16
CA ASN A 353 -4.66 27.02 -1.89
C ASN A 353 -3.13 27.18 -1.83
N ALA A 354 -2.38 26.24 -2.41
CA ALA A 354 -0.92 26.30 -2.49
C ALA A 354 -0.45 27.49 -3.35
N ILE A 355 -1.09 27.71 -4.51
CA ILE A 355 -0.80 28.84 -5.39
C ILE A 355 -1.13 30.17 -4.71
N ALA A 356 -2.29 30.25 -4.06
CA ALA A 356 -2.74 31.47 -3.39
C ALA A 356 -1.85 31.88 -2.19
N LYS A 357 -1.23 30.92 -1.50
CA LYS A 357 -0.34 31.15 -0.36
C LYS A 357 1.15 31.27 -0.73
N ALA A 358 1.52 30.99 -1.98
CA ALA A 358 2.91 31.04 -2.43
C ALA A 358 3.42 32.49 -2.51
N ASP A 359 4.65 32.72 -2.04
CA ASP A 359 5.26 34.06 -2.00
C ASP A 359 5.47 34.66 -3.40
N PRO A 360 5.00 35.89 -3.67
CA PRO A 360 5.12 36.51 -4.98
C PRO A 360 6.59 36.85 -5.32
N SER A 361 6.97 36.75 -6.60
CA SER A 361 8.27 37.18 -7.12
C SER A 361 8.10 37.86 -8.48
N GLU A 362 8.92 38.89 -8.74
CA GLU A 362 8.94 39.62 -10.02
C GLU A 362 9.66 38.82 -11.13
N ILE A 363 10.56 37.91 -10.76
CA ILE A 363 11.30 37.08 -11.70
C ILE A 363 10.51 35.79 -11.95
N LEU A 364 10.04 35.61 -13.19
CA LEU A 364 9.19 34.48 -13.57
C LEU A 364 9.82 33.11 -13.22
N ALA A 365 11.11 32.93 -13.50
CA ALA A 365 11.80 31.67 -13.20
C ALA A 365 11.82 31.35 -11.69
N GLU A 366 12.04 32.37 -10.85
CA GLU A 366 12.00 32.23 -9.39
C GLU A 366 10.57 32.00 -8.90
N ARG A 367 9.59 32.72 -9.45
CA ARG A 367 8.17 32.52 -9.14
C ARG A 367 7.73 31.09 -9.44
N VAL A 368 8.11 30.54 -10.60
CA VAL A 368 7.80 29.14 -10.96
C VAL A 368 8.47 28.16 -10.01
N ALA A 369 9.72 28.40 -9.59
CA ALA A 369 10.39 27.56 -8.60
C ALA A 369 9.68 27.57 -7.24
N ILE A 370 9.27 28.76 -6.76
CA ILE A 370 8.49 28.91 -5.52
C ILE A 370 7.15 28.18 -5.62
N LEU A 371 6.43 28.32 -6.74
CA LEU A 371 5.17 27.62 -6.97
C LEU A 371 5.36 26.10 -6.91
N VAL A 372 6.37 25.56 -7.60
CA VAL A 372 6.70 24.13 -7.57
C VAL A 372 6.97 23.66 -6.13
N GLU A 373 7.73 24.42 -5.36
CA GLU A 373 8.06 24.09 -3.97
C GLU A 373 6.82 24.12 -3.05
N PHE A 374 6.00 25.17 -3.12
CA PHE A 374 4.78 25.31 -2.33
C PHE A 374 3.75 24.24 -2.68
N ILE A 375 3.51 23.98 -3.98
CA ILE A 375 2.61 22.90 -4.43
C ILE A 375 3.07 21.56 -3.85
N THR A 376 4.37 21.26 -3.94
CA THR A 376 4.92 20.00 -3.44
C THR A 376 4.74 19.89 -1.92
N PHE A 377 5.03 20.94 -1.16
CA PHE A 377 4.91 20.93 0.30
C PHE A 377 3.46 20.87 0.80
N PHE A 378 2.54 21.62 0.19
CA PHE A 378 1.12 21.61 0.59
C PHE A 378 0.46 20.27 0.29
N VAL A 379 0.75 19.66 -0.86
CA VAL A 379 0.26 18.32 -1.18
C VAL A 379 0.85 17.29 -0.22
N PHE A 380 2.16 17.36 0.07
CA PHE A 380 2.78 16.52 1.08
C PHE A 380 2.08 16.63 2.45
N MET A 381 1.86 17.85 2.95
CA MET A 381 1.19 18.08 4.23
C MET A 381 -0.27 17.59 4.21
N TYR A 382 -0.99 17.79 3.10
CA TYR A 382 -2.35 17.28 2.95
C TYR A 382 -2.41 15.77 2.99
N THR A 383 -1.53 15.09 2.25
CA THR A 383 -1.50 13.64 2.19
C THR A 383 -1.01 13.03 3.50
N SER A 384 0.10 13.52 4.07
CA SER A 384 0.69 12.99 5.31
C SER A 384 -0.25 13.05 6.52
N ARG A 385 -1.24 13.95 6.53
CA ARG A 385 -2.30 13.98 7.56
C ARG A 385 -3.23 12.76 7.51
N GLY A 386 -3.44 12.18 6.33
CA GLY A 386 -4.32 11.03 6.10
C GLY A 386 -3.60 9.68 6.02
N LEU A 387 -2.29 9.65 6.26
CA LEU A 387 -1.47 8.42 6.23
C LEU A 387 -1.11 7.97 7.66
N PHE A 388 -0.93 6.67 7.86
CA PHE A 388 -0.28 6.13 9.05
C PHE A 388 1.22 6.45 9.06
N GLU A 389 1.83 6.53 10.25
CA GLU A 389 3.25 6.83 10.44
C GLU A 389 4.15 5.85 9.68
N SER A 390 3.75 4.57 9.59
CA SER A 390 4.46 3.53 8.84
C SER A 390 4.60 3.86 7.35
N ASP A 391 3.62 4.57 6.79
CA ASP A 391 3.49 4.76 5.34
C ASP A 391 3.99 6.15 4.90
N LYS A 392 4.15 7.09 5.84
CA LYS A 392 4.66 8.45 5.55
C LYS A 392 6.04 8.40 4.90
N LEU A 393 6.96 7.56 5.40
CA LEU A 393 8.30 7.44 4.81
C LEU A 393 8.27 6.84 3.41
N ILE A 394 7.39 5.86 3.18
CA ILE A 394 7.17 5.23 1.86
C ILE A 394 6.67 6.28 0.87
N PHE A 395 5.67 7.07 1.26
CA PHE A 395 5.13 8.16 0.45
C PHE A 395 6.19 9.22 0.14
N MET A 396 6.95 9.69 1.14
CA MET A 396 8.01 10.67 0.93
C MET A 396 9.11 10.17 0.00
N ALA A 397 9.54 8.91 0.17
CA ALA A 397 10.54 8.29 -0.68
C ALA A 397 10.03 8.14 -2.12
N GLN A 398 8.80 7.67 -2.30
CA GLN A 398 8.18 7.55 -3.62
C GLN A 398 8.04 8.91 -4.30
N MET A 399 7.62 9.94 -3.57
CA MET A 399 7.56 11.30 -4.08
C MET A 399 8.93 11.78 -4.55
N ALA A 400 9.97 11.67 -3.71
CA ALA A 400 11.32 12.07 -4.07
C ALA A 400 11.83 11.30 -5.31
N ILE A 401 11.64 9.98 -5.35
CA ILE A 401 12.08 9.12 -6.47
C ILE A 401 11.38 9.52 -7.77
N GLN A 402 10.05 9.65 -7.79
CA GLN A 402 9.31 10.00 -9.01
C GLN A 402 9.66 11.41 -9.50
N VAL A 403 9.82 12.36 -8.58
CA VAL A 403 10.26 13.72 -8.88
C VAL A 403 11.63 13.71 -9.58
N LEU A 404 12.58 12.95 -9.03
CA LEU A 404 13.96 12.90 -9.52
C LEU A 404 14.09 12.09 -10.83
N LEU A 405 13.30 11.03 -10.97
CA LEU A 405 13.23 10.22 -12.19
C LEU A 405 12.70 11.03 -13.38
N GLN A 406 11.67 11.84 -13.17
CA GLN A 406 11.17 12.76 -14.21
C GLN A 406 12.21 13.81 -14.60
N SER A 407 12.99 14.33 -13.64
CA SER A 407 14.06 15.28 -13.93
C SER A 407 15.29 14.65 -14.59
N GLY A 408 15.37 13.32 -14.67
CA GLY A 408 16.52 12.60 -15.20
C GLY A 408 17.74 12.55 -14.27
N GLU A 409 17.58 12.92 -12.99
CA GLU A 409 18.67 12.88 -11.99
C GLU A 409 18.99 11.46 -11.50
N ILE A 410 18.08 10.51 -11.72
CA ILE A 410 18.18 9.12 -11.29
C ILE A 410 18.11 8.19 -12.50
N SER A 411 19.01 7.20 -12.54
CA SER A 411 18.96 6.11 -13.52
C SER A 411 17.94 5.04 -13.11
N GLY A 412 17.13 4.57 -14.06
CA GLY A 412 16.19 3.47 -13.85
C GLY A 412 16.87 2.15 -13.46
N GLU A 413 18.08 1.89 -13.97
CA GLU A 413 18.85 0.69 -13.63
C GLU A 413 19.36 0.71 -12.18
N GLU A 414 19.83 1.86 -11.70
CA GLU A 414 20.28 2.04 -10.31
C GLU A 414 19.08 1.96 -9.34
N LEU A 415 17.93 2.47 -9.76
CA LEU A 415 16.68 2.36 -8.99
C LEU A 415 16.21 0.89 -8.90
N ASP A 416 16.24 0.14 -10.00
CA ASP A 416 15.85 -1.28 -10.00
C ASP A 416 16.76 -2.10 -9.06
N PHE A 417 18.07 -1.82 -9.04
CA PHE A 417 18.99 -2.40 -8.07
C PHE A 417 18.58 -2.10 -6.62
N LEU A 418 18.30 -0.82 -6.30
CA LEU A 418 17.93 -0.41 -4.94
C LEU A 418 16.64 -1.11 -4.47
N LEU A 419 15.64 -1.19 -5.34
CA LEU A 419 14.32 -1.71 -5.03
C LEU A 419 14.29 -3.25 -4.91
N ARG A 420 14.96 -3.96 -5.84
CA ARG A 420 14.94 -5.43 -5.86
C ARG A 420 16.06 -6.08 -5.06
N PHE A 421 17.16 -5.36 -4.86
CA PHE A 421 18.40 -5.85 -4.24
C PHE A 421 18.88 -7.20 -4.82
N PRO A 422 19.32 -7.23 -6.10
CA PRO A 422 19.88 -8.45 -6.67
C PRO A 422 21.21 -8.79 -6.00
N PHE A 423 21.42 -10.07 -5.67
CA PHE A 423 22.68 -10.57 -5.11
C PHE A 423 23.12 -11.87 -5.80
N VAL A 424 24.43 -12.13 -5.81
CA VAL A 424 24.98 -13.38 -6.32
C VAL A 424 25.00 -14.43 -5.20
N PRO A 425 24.26 -15.56 -5.32
CA PRO A 425 24.21 -16.58 -4.28
C PRO A 425 25.50 -17.42 -4.20
N ASN A 426 25.69 -18.15 -3.10
CA ASN A 426 26.79 -19.10 -2.87
C ASN A 426 28.22 -18.51 -2.86
N LEU A 427 28.36 -17.20 -2.63
CA LEU A 427 29.65 -16.57 -2.42
C LEU A 427 30.02 -16.53 -0.94
N SER A 428 31.29 -16.76 -0.63
CA SER A 428 31.83 -16.55 0.71
C SER A 428 32.41 -15.14 0.81
N SER A 429 32.03 -14.39 1.85
CA SER A 429 32.61 -13.09 2.12
C SER A 429 34.11 -13.22 2.46
N PRO A 430 35.01 -12.45 1.82
CA PRO A 430 36.43 -12.42 2.15
C PRO A 430 36.71 -11.65 3.45
N VAL A 431 35.69 -10.98 4.02
CA VAL A 431 35.77 -10.20 5.26
C VAL A 431 34.76 -10.71 6.29
N ASP A 432 35.14 -10.66 7.56
CA ASP A 432 34.38 -11.16 8.71
C ASP A 432 33.21 -10.26 9.14
N PHE A 433 33.26 -8.96 8.82
CA PHE A 433 32.22 -7.99 9.19
C PHE A 433 31.05 -7.87 8.20
N LEU A 434 31.04 -8.64 7.10
CA LEU A 434 29.95 -8.72 6.14
C LEU A 434 29.45 -10.16 6.00
N THR A 435 28.14 -10.33 5.89
CA THR A 435 27.54 -11.64 5.60
C THR A 435 27.73 -12.02 4.13
N ASN A 436 27.66 -13.32 3.85
CA ASN A 436 27.74 -13.85 2.48
C ASN A 436 26.71 -13.22 1.53
N THR A 437 25.48 -12.97 2.02
CA THR A 437 24.41 -12.33 1.25
C THR A 437 24.73 -10.88 0.90
N LEU A 438 25.19 -10.09 1.87
CA LEU A 438 25.58 -8.70 1.66
C LEU A 438 26.76 -8.59 0.69
N TRP A 439 27.73 -9.51 0.81
CA TRP A 439 28.84 -9.62 -0.13
C TRP A 439 28.38 -9.95 -1.55
N GLY A 440 27.41 -10.86 -1.71
CA GLY A 440 26.77 -11.15 -2.99
C GLY A 440 26.13 -9.91 -3.61
N GLY A 441 25.53 -9.03 -2.80
CA GLY A 441 24.98 -7.75 -3.24
C GLY A 441 26.06 -6.76 -3.69
N ILE A 442 27.19 -6.69 -2.97
CA ILE A 442 28.35 -5.86 -3.37
C ILE A 442 28.92 -6.33 -4.71
N LYS A 443 29.03 -7.64 -4.94
CA LYS A 443 29.50 -8.19 -6.22
C LYS A 443 28.53 -7.88 -7.36
N ALA A 444 27.23 -7.96 -7.13
CA ALA A 444 26.22 -7.56 -8.11
C ALA A 444 26.34 -6.06 -8.44
N LEU A 445 26.51 -5.21 -7.42
CA LEU A 445 26.71 -3.77 -7.59
C LEU A 445 27.99 -3.47 -8.37
N ALA A 446 29.09 -4.16 -8.07
CA ALA A 446 30.39 -3.97 -8.73
C ALA A 446 30.39 -4.29 -10.24
N ASN A 447 29.39 -5.03 -10.74
CA ASN A 447 29.21 -5.28 -12.17
C ASN A 447 28.64 -4.07 -12.93
N MET A 448 28.02 -3.12 -12.24
CA MET A 448 27.52 -1.88 -12.83
C MET A 448 28.67 -0.89 -13.06
N ASP A 449 28.64 -0.16 -14.19
CA ASP A 449 29.73 0.72 -14.60
C ASP A 449 30.13 1.76 -13.54
N ASN A 450 29.15 2.32 -12.84
CA ASN A 450 29.36 3.33 -11.80
C ASN A 450 29.99 2.79 -10.51
N PHE A 451 30.06 1.47 -10.30
CA PHE A 451 30.54 0.86 -9.05
C PHE A 451 31.69 -0.13 -9.24
N LYS A 452 32.31 -0.14 -10.44
CA LYS A 452 33.47 -0.97 -10.74
C LYS A 452 34.56 -0.83 -9.68
N ASN A 453 35.12 -1.97 -9.26
CA ASN A 453 36.16 -2.12 -8.23
C ASN A 453 35.75 -1.82 -6.78
N LEU A 454 34.45 -1.65 -6.47
CA LEU A 454 33.99 -1.51 -5.08
C LEU A 454 34.38 -2.72 -4.22
N ASP A 455 34.20 -3.92 -4.75
CA ASP A 455 34.58 -5.18 -4.12
C ASP A 455 36.08 -5.24 -3.81
N LYS A 456 36.94 -4.89 -4.78
CA LYS A 456 38.39 -4.88 -4.62
C LYS A 456 38.86 -3.85 -3.59
N ASP A 457 38.22 -2.69 -3.51
CA ASP A 457 38.58 -1.66 -2.52
C ASP A 457 38.20 -2.08 -1.10
N ILE A 458 37.06 -2.75 -0.92
CA ILE A 458 36.67 -3.30 0.39
C ILE A 458 37.67 -4.36 0.84
N GLU A 459 38.10 -5.24 -0.06
CA GLU A 459 39.14 -6.24 0.20
C GLU A 459 40.50 -5.59 0.52
N GLY A 460 40.88 -4.53 -0.21
CA GLY A 460 42.16 -3.84 -0.03
C GLY A 460 42.24 -2.92 1.20
N SER A 461 41.10 -2.35 1.63
CA SER A 461 41.02 -1.32 2.68
C SER A 461 40.14 -1.72 3.87
N GLN A 462 40.19 -2.99 4.28
CA GLN A 462 39.31 -3.58 5.30
C GLN A 462 39.16 -2.76 6.58
N LYS A 463 40.24 -2.18 7.13
CA LYS A 463 40.19 -1.41 8.39
C LYS A 463 39.27 -0.17 8.30
N ARG A 464 39.28 0.54 7.17
CA ARG A 464 38.46 1.75 6.98
C ARG A 464 36.99 1.39 6.78
N TRP A 465 36.74 0.38 5.94
CA TRP A 465 35.40 -0.14 5.69
C TRP A 465 34.78 -0.75 6.94
N ARG A 466 35.57 -1.49 7.74
CA ARG A 466 35.15 -1.98 9.04
C ARG A 466 34.69 -0.84 9.94
N LYS A 467 35.50 0.22 10.10
CA LYS A 467 35.12 1.39 10.92
C LYS A 467 33.81 2.03 10.46
N PHE A 468 33.62 2.20 9.15
CA PHE A 468 32.39 2.77 8.59
C PHE A 468 31.19 1.85 8.82
N ILE A 469 31.31 0.57 8.47
CA ILE A 469 30.22 -0.41 8.61
C ILE A 469 29.87 -0.63 10.07
N GLU A 470 30.85 -0.69 10.98
CA GLU A 470 30.68 -0.85 12.43
C GLU A 470 30.19 0.42 13.14
N GLY A 471 30.15 1.57 12.47
CA GLY A 471 29.59 2.81 13.01
C GLY A 471 28.12 2.69 13.42
N GLU A 472 27.70 3.51 14.39
CA GLU A 472 26.31 3.54 14.87
C GLU A 472 25.39 4.23 13.85
N CYS A 473 25.83 5.35 13.27
CA CYS A 473 25.09 6.17 12.30
C CYS A 473 25.83 6.33 10.95
N PRO A 474 26.15 5.22 10.24
CA PRO A 474 26.92 5.26 8.99
C PRO A 474 26.27 6.11 7.90
N GLU A 475 24.94 6.30 7.94
CA GLU A 475 24.22 7.14 7.00
C GLU A 475 24.56 8.64 7.06
N ARG A 476 25.10 9.11 8.20
CA ARG A 476 25.60 10.49 8.38
C ARG A 476 27.11 10.62 8.18
N ASP A 477 27.81 9.49 8.15
CA ASP A 477 29.26 9.46 7.98
C ASP A 477 29.65 9.58 6.50
N LYS A 478 30.85 10.12 6.25
CA LYS A 478 31.41 10.19 4.89
C LYS A 478 31.93 8.82 4.46
N PHE A 479 31.52 8.39 3.28
CA PHE A 479 32.03 7.16 2.67
C PHE A 479 33.57 7.19 2.52
N PRO A 480 34.26 6.04 2.64
CA PRO A 480 35.70 5.96 2.44
C PRO A 480 36.13 6.39 1.02
N GLN A 481 37.31 6.99 0.92
CA GLN A 481 38.00 7.30 -0.36
C GLN A 481 37.16 8.14 -1.33
N ASP A 482 37.15 7.76 -2.61
CA ASP A 482 36.45 8.45 -3.70
C ASP A 482 34.95 8.12 -3.76
N TRP A 483 34.50 7.13 -2.97
CA TRP A 483 33.08 6.76 -2.87
C TRP A 483 32.22 7.86 -2.24
N LYS A 484 32.82 8.82 -1.52
CA LYS A 484 32.13 10.01 -0.99
C LYS A 484 31.56 10.94 -2.07
N ASN A 485 32.09 10.87 -3.31
CA ASN A 485 31.66 11.73 -4.42
C ASN A 485 30.48 11.14 -5.21
N LYS A 486 29.97 9.97 -4.81
CA LYS A 486 28.82 9.32 -5.45
C LYS A 486 27.53 10.09 -5.20
N SER A 487 26.60 9.99 -6.14
CA SER A 487 25.28 10.64 -6.01
C SER A 487 24.53 10.10 -4.79
N ALA A 488 23.51 10.83 -4.32
CA ALA A 488 22.73 10.43 -3.16
C ALA A 488 22.07 9.04 -3.34
N LEU A 489 21.56 8.73 -4.55
CA LEU A 489 21.02 7.41 -4.87
C LEU A 489 22.10 6.32 -4.88
N GLN A 490 23.26 6.60 -5.47
CA GLN A 490 24.35 5.63 -5.51
C GLN A 490 24.86 5.29 -4.11
N ARG A 491 24.91 6.29 -3.21
CA ARG A 491 25.20 6.08 -1.78
C ARG A 491 24.14 5.20 -1.11
N LEU A 492 22.85 5.34 -1.45
CA LEU A 492 21.79 4.44 -0.98
C LEU A 492 22.00 3.00 -1.46
N CYS A 493 22.35 2.78 -2.73
CA CYS A 493 22.64 1.44 -3.26
C CYS A 493 23.79 0.78 -2.49
N MET A 494 24.85 1.53 -2.20
CA MET A 494 25.98 1.04 -1.39
C MET A 494 25.56 0.73 0.05
N MET A 495 24.78 1.61 0.70
CA MET A 495 24.24 1.35 2.03
C MET A 495 23.38 0.08 2.06
N ARG A 496 22.56 -0.14 1.04
CA ARG A 496 21.68 -1.31 0.94
C ARG A 496 22.47 -2.62 0.96
N SER A 497 23.65 -2.65 0.32
CA SER A 497 24.54 -3.81 0.29
C SER A 497 25.42 -3.98 1.54
N MET A 498 25.43 -3.03 2.48
CA MET A 498 26.35 -3.05 3.65
C MET A 498 25.62 -2.99 5.00
N ARG A 499 24.62 -2.11 5.11
CA ARG A 499 23.85 -1.82 6.33
C ARG A 499 22.36 -1.69 5.98
N PRO A 500 21.69 -2.80 5.61
CA PRO A 500 20.27 -2.79 5.27
C PRO A 500 19.40 -2.32 6.45
N ASP A 501 19.87 -2.52 7.68
CA ASP A 501 19.24 -2.06 8.92
C ASP A 501 19.19 -0.54 9.07
N ARG A 502 20.05 0.23 8.38
CA ARG A 502 20.05 1.70 8.47
C ARG A 502 19.37 2.38 7.28
N MET A 503 18.74 1.61 6.41
CA MET A 503 18.18 2.16 5.17
C MET A 503 17.03 3.13 5.40
N THR A 504 16.23 2.94 6.45
CA THR A 504 15.12 3.85 6.79
C THR A 504 15.65 5.25 7.12
N TYR A 505 16.72 5.33 7.92
CA TYR A 505 17.44 6.56 8.22
C TYR A 505 18.17 7.11 7.00
N ALA A 506 18.82 6.26 6.20
CA ALA A 506 19.51 6.68 4.99
C ALA A 506 18.54 7.29 3.96
N VAL A 507 17.34 6.72 3.81
CA VAL A 507 16.26 7.27 2.96
C VAL A 507 15.78 8.61 3.49
N ARG A 508 15.65 8.78 4.82
CA ARG A 508 15.35 10.09 5.42
C ARG A 508 16.43 11.13 5.10
N CYS A 509 17.72 10.78 5.22
CA CYS A 509 18.82 11.68 4.83
C CYS A 509 18.84 11.97 3.33
N PHE A 510 18.48 11.00 2.48
CA PHE A 510 18.33 11.21 1.04
C PHE A 510 17.20 12.21 0.73
N ILE A 511 16.06 12.10 1.40
CA ILE A 511 14.95 13.05 1.28
C ILE A 511 15.35 14.43 1.79
N GLU A 512 16.03 14.50 2.94
CA GLU A 512 16.55 15.73 3.52
C GLU A 512 17.50 16.46 2.55
N GLU A 513 18.40 15.74 1.88
CA GLU A 513 19.34 16.30 0.90
C GLU A 513 18.64 16.77 -0.40
N LYS A 514 17.61 16.05 -0.86
CA LYS A 514 16.98 16.29 -2.17
C LYS A 514 15.74 17.17 -2.15
N LEU A 515 14.92 17.09 -1.09
CA LEU A 515 13.70 17.87 -0.92
C LEU A 515 13.81 18.92 0.18
N GLY A 516 14.69 18.70 1.17
CA GLY A 516 14.94 19.63 2.28
C GLY A 516 14.47 19.11 3.65
N THR A 517 15.01 19.72 4.71
CA THR A 517 14.77 19.34 6.12
C THR A 517 13.30 19.40 6.54
N LYS A 518 12.55 20.36 5.99
CA LYS A 518 11.12 20.58 6.30
C LYS A 518 10.22 19.36 6.04
N TYR A 519 10.62 18.44 5.15
CA TYR A 519 9.85 17.22 4.87
C TYR A 519 10.05 16.14 5.94
N VAL A 520 11.23 16.11 6.58
CA VAL A 520 11.55 15.12 7.62
C VAL A 520 11.10 15.59 9.00
N GLU A 521 11.11 16.90 9.25
CA GLU A 521 10.71 17.51 10.53
C GLU A 521 9.22 17.84 10.65
N ALA A 522 8.45 17.68 9.57
CA ALA A 522 7.03 18.01 9.54
C ALA A 522 6.25 17.17 10.57
N ARG A 523 5.77 17.83 11.64
CA ARG A 523 4.92 17.21 12.67
C ARG A 523 3.46 17.12 12.22
N THR A 524 2.71 16.24 12.90
CA THR A 524 1.26 16.15 12.74
C THR A 524 0.60 17.51 13.00
N VAL A 525 -0.31 17.87 12.09
CA VAL A 525 -1.03 19.14 12.15
C VAL A 525 -2.20 19.01 13.11
N GLU A 526 -2.32 19.95 14.05
CA GLU A 526 -3.48 20.01 14.95
C GLU A 526 -4.81 20.00 14.19
N PHE A 527 -5.81 19.31 14.74
CA PHE A 527 -7.13 19.21 14.13
C PHE A 527 -7.74 20.59 13.82
N ALA A 528 -7.51 21.59 14.67
CA ALA A 528 -8.01 22.95 14.47
C ALA A 528 -7.61 23.58 13.12
N LYS A 529 -6.37 23.34 12.65
CA LYS A 529 -5.92 23.83 11.33
C LYS A 529 -6.53 23.03 10.20
N SER A 530 -6.67 21.72 10.36
CA SER A 530 -7.33 20.86 9.35
C SER A 530 -8.83 21.15 9.23
N PHE A 531 -9.46 21.62 10.32
CA PHE A 531 -10.85 22.05 10.32
C PHE A 531 -11.09 23.28 9.43
N GLU A 532 -10.12 24.19 9.27
CA GLU A 532 -10.22 25.36 8.38
C GLU A 532 -10.44 24.97 6.91
N GLU A 533 -9.98 23.79 6.52
CA GLU A 533 -10.16 23.24 5.17
C GLU A 533 -11.52 22.52 5.00
N SER A 534 -12.24 22.27 6.09
CA SER A 534 -13.54 21.61 6.07
C SER A 534 -14.67 22.55 5.63
N SER A 535 -15.66 22.01 4.92
CA SER A 535 -16.83 22.78 4.47
C SER A 535 -18.12 21.99 4.70
N SER A 536 -19.27 22.61 4.44
CA SER A 536 -20.57 21.94 4.54
C SER A 536 -20.78 20.83 3.50
N THR A 537 -19.92 20.74 2.49
CA THR A 537 -19.95 19.70 1.44
C THR A 537 -18.75 18.75 1.49
N VAL A 538 -17.76 19.05 2.34
CA VAL A 538 -16.52 18.28 2.46
C VAL A 538 -16.41 17.79 3.91
N PRO A 539 -16.87 16.56 4.18
CA PRO A 539 -16.80 15.96 5.51
C PRO A 539 -15.36 15.65 5.92
N VAL A 540 -15.16 15.42 7.23
CA VAL A 540 -13.89 14.96 7.80
C VAL A 540 -14.04 13.50 8.21
N PHE A 541 -13.07 12.69 7.80
CA PHE A 541 -12.99 11.26 8.09
C PHE A 541 -11.78 10.97 8.97
N PHE A 542 -12.04 10.55 10.21
CA PHE A 542 -11.03 10.10 11.14
C PHE A 542 -10.73 8.62 10.93
N ILE A 543 -9.47 8.33 10.60
CA ILE A 543 -8.93 6.98 10.54
C ILE A 543 -8.36 6.69 11.92
N LEU A 544 -8.96 5.72 12.62
CA LEU A 544 -8.64 5.44 14.01
C LEU A 544 -7.63 4.30 14.11
N SER A 545 -6.60 4.48 14.95
CA SER A 545 -5.91 3.35 15.54
C SER A 545 -6.73 2.78 16.71
N PRO A 546 -6.64 1.47 16.98
CA PRO A 546 -7.36 0.85 18.10
C PRO A 546 -7.12 1.59 19.41
N GLY A 547 -8.20 1.95 20.12
CA GLY A 547 -8.13 2.62 21.42
C GLY A 547 -7.97 4.14 21.38
N VAL A 548 -8.13 4.78 20.22
CA VAL A 548 -8.09 6.25 20.06
C VAL A 548 -9.47 6.80 19.71
N ASP A 549 -9.91 7.87 20.39
CA ASP A 549 -11.21 8.53 20.16
C ASP A 549 -11.03 10.00 19.72
N PRO A 550 -11.49 10.40 18.52
CA PRO A 550 -11.34 11.76 17.99
C PRO A 550 -12.35 12.76 18.59
N THR A 551 -13.32 12.30 19.37
CA THR A 551 -14.46 13.11 19.83
C THR A 551 -14.02 14.29 20.69
N ARG A 552 -13.02 14.08 21.56
CA ARG A 552 -12.48 15.13 22.43
C ARG A 552 -11.91 16.30 21.63
N ASP A 553 -11.25 15.99 20.50
CA ASP A 553 -10.67 17.02 19.63
C ASP A 553 -11.77 17.83 18.94
N VAL A 554 -12.80 17.17 18.41
CA VAL A 554 -13.95 17.83 17.77
C VAL A 554 -14.73 18.68 18.76
N GLU A 555 -14.99 18.17 19.97
CA GLU A 555 -15.67 18.92 21.02
C GLU A 555 -14.87 20.14 21.47
N SER A 556 -13.54 20.05 21.54
CA SER A 556 -12.68 21.17 21.93
C SER A 556 -12.80 22.34 20.95
N VAL A 557 -12.84 22.06 19.64
CA VAL A 557 -13.04 23.07 18.58
C VAL A 557 -14.49 23.56 18.57
N GLY A 558 -15.45 22.65 18.73
CA GLY A 558 -16.88 22.97 18.82
C GLY A 558 -17.17 23.94 19.96
N LYS A 559 -16.62 23.70 21.17
CA LYS A 559 -16.75 24.60 22.34
C LYS A 559 -16.26 26.01 22.05
N LYS A 560 -15.12 26.16 21.34
CA LYS A 560 -14.59 27.47 20.93
C LYS A 560 -15.50 28.20 19.94
N MET A 561 -16.19 27.45 19.06
CA MET A 561 -17.10 27.99 18.04
C MET A 561 -18.57 28.04 18.48
N GLY A 562 -18.88 27.63 19.71
CA GLY A 562 -20.23 27.63 20.26
C GLY A 562 -21.11 26.45 19.82
N PHE A 563 -20.54 25.39 19.27
CA PHE A 563 -21.20 24.11 18.99
C PHE A 563 -20.99 23.15 20.16
N THR A 564 -22.04 22.93 20.96
CA THR A 564 -21.98 22.07 22.15
C THR A 564 -23.25 21.24 22.29
N THR A 565 -23.12 20.09 22.95
CA THR A 565 -24.26 19.21 23.26
C THR A 565 -25.34 19.96 24.07
N ASP A 566 -24.93 20.85 24.99
CA ASP A 566 -25.83 21.67 25.80
C ASP A 566 -26.72 22.60 24.95
N LYS A 567 -26.16 23.13 23.86
CA LYS A 567 -26.87 23.99 22.90
C LYS A 567 -27.67 23.22 21.86
N ARG A 568 -27.62 21.87 21.90
CA ARG A 568 -28.29 20.96 20.94
C ARG A 568 -27.94 21.18 19.46
N ASN A 569 -26.80 21.84 19.20
CA ASN A 569 -26.26 22.08 17.86
C ASN A 569 -25.04 21.22 17.54
N PHE A 570 -24.65 20.31 18.45
CA PHE A 570 -23.66 19.26 18.23
C PHE A 570 -24.29 17.90 18.60
N HIS A 571 -24.23 16.95 17.66
CA HIS A 571 -24.84 15.63 17.77
C HIS A 571 -23.78 14.54 17.64
N ASN A 572 -23.66 13.67 18.64
CA ASN A 572 -22.76 12.53 18.62
C ASN A 572 -23.56 11.22 18.49
N VAL A 573 -23.32 10.47 17.42
CA VAL A 573 -24.00 9.20 17.14
C VAL A 573 -22.95 8.09 17.01
N SER A 574 -22.87 7.22 18.00
CA SER A 574 -22.04 6.01 17.94
C SER A 574 -22.80 4.88 17.25
N LEU A 575 -22.27 4.40 16.13
CA LEU A 575 -22.94 3.38 15.33
C LEU A 575 -22.70 1.98 15.89
N GLY A 576 -23.78 1.24 15.96
CA GLY A 576 -23.90 -0.15 16.38
C GLY A 576 -25.25 -0.69 15.92
N GLN A 577 -25.67 -1.85 16.43
CA GLN A 577 -26.91 -2.48 15.98
C GLN A 577 -28.13 -1.57 16.21
N GLY A 578 -28.79 -1.15 15.12
CA GLY A 578 -30.05 -0.39 15.15
C GLY A 578 -29.90 1.14 15.23
N GLN A 579 -28.68 1.69 15.20
CA GLN A 579 -28.44 3.14 15.27
C GLN A 579 -28.43 3.84 13.90
N GLU A 580 -28.59 3.07 12.81
CA GLU A 580 -28.47 3.58 11.43
C GLU A 580 -29.56 4.62 11.11
N ILE A 581 -30.79 4.37 11.56
CA ILE A 581 -31.94 5.27 11.31
C ILE A 581 -31.76 6.61 12.05
N VAL A 582 -31.22 6.56 13.28
CA VAL A 582 -30.94 7.76 14.07
C VAL A 582 -29.87 8.60 13.39
N ALA A 583 -28.82 7.97 12.86
CA ALA A 583 -27.78 8.66 12.11
C ALA A 583 -28.35 9.36 10.86
N GLU A 584 -29.20 8.68 10.08
CA GLU A 584 -29.83 9.28 8.89
C GLU A 584 -30.66 10.53 9.23
N GLN A 585 -31.54 10.43 10.23
CA GLN A 585 -32.39 11.55 10.65
C GLN A 585 -31.58 12.72 11.23
N THR A 586 -30.53 12.40 11.98
CA THR A 586 -29.64 13.40 12.58
C THR A 586 -28.86 14.13 11.48
N MET A 587 -28.34 13.41 10.48
CA MET A 587 -27.66 14.03 9.33
C MET A 587 -28.56 15.00 8.58
N GLU A 588 -29.80 14.59 8.26
CA GLU A 588 -30.76 15.45 7.56
C GLU A 588 -31.12 16.70 8.36
N THR A 589 -31.35 16.52 9.67
CA THR A 589 -31.62 17.63 10.59
C THR A 589 -30.44 18.59 10.65
N CYS A 590 -29.22 18.07 10.79
CA CYS A 590 -28.01 18.89 10.87
C CYS A 590 -27.73 19.63 9.56
N ALA A 591 -27.96 19.00 8.42
CA ALA A 591 -27.80 19.62 7.11
C ALA A 591 -28.78 20.78 6.91
N HIS A 592 -30.01 20.67 7.43
CA HIS A 592 -31.04 21.72 7.33
C HIS A 592 -30.80 22.89 8.30
N TYR A 593 -30.47 22.60 9.57
CA TYR A 593 -30.33 23.62 10.62
C TYR A 593 -28.90 24.14 10.83
N GLY A 594 -27.90 23.58 10.16
CA GLY A 594 -26.50 24.01 10.31
C GLY A 594 -25.80 23.50 11.56
N HIS A 595 -26.22 22.35 12.08
CA HIS A 595 -25.61 21.72 13.25
C HIS A 595 -24.39 20.87 12.86
N TRP A 596 -23.63 20.44 13.85
CA TRP A 596 -22.51 19.51 13.68
C TRP A 596 -22.95 18.10 14.07
N VAL A 597 -22.51 17.11 13.30
CA VAL A 597 -22.75 15.70 13.60
C VAL A 597 -21.46 14.90 13.48
N ILE A 598 -21.18 14.06 14.47
CA ILE A 598 -20.12 13.04 14.43
C ILE A 598 -20.74 11.64 14.41
N LEU A 599 -20.39 10.86 13.39
CA LEU A 599 -20.77 9.46 13.25
C LEU A 599 -19.57 8.59 13.62
N GLN A 600 -19.64 7.91 14.76
CA GLN A 600 -18.54 7.07 15.21
C GLN A 600 -18.72 5.62 14.76
N ASN A 601 -17.61 4.92 14.53
CA ASN A 601 -17.55 3.47 14.33
C ASN A 601 -18.37 2.96 13.13
N ILE A 602 -18.35 3.67 12.00
CA ILE A 602 -19.12 3.27 10.80
C ILE A 602 -18.74 1.86 10.29
N HIS A 603 -17.52 1.39 10.58
CA HIS A 603 -17.03 0.07 10.19
C HIS A 603 -17.84 -1.08 10.83
N LEU A 604 -18.58 -0.83 11.91
CA LEU A 604 -19.43 -1.82 12.57
C LEU A 604 -20.75 -2.09 11.81
N VAL A 605 -21.16 -1.19 10.89
CA VAL A 605 -22.44 -1.25 10.17
C VAL A 605 -22.26 -1.43 8.66
N LYS A 606 -21.55 -2.50 8.26
CA LYS A 606 -21.18 -2.82 6.86
C LYS A 606 -22.33 -2.65 5.85
N ASN A 607 -23.51 -3.18 6.15
CA ASN A 607 -24.65 -3.19 5.22
C ASN A 607 -25.26 -1.80 4.98
N TRP A 608 -25.03 -0.85 5.90
CA TRP A 608 -25.58 0.51 5.82
C TRP A 608 -24.66 1.48 5.08
N LEU A 609 -23.37 1.17 4.95
CA LEU A 609 -22.39 2.06 4.31
C LEU A 609 -22.77 2.54 2.90
N PRO A 610 -23.38 1.73 2.01
CA PRO A 610 -23.86 2.23 0.71
C PRO A 610 -25.02 3.24 0.82
N THR A 611 -25.80 3.16 1.89
CA THR A 611 -26.87 4.13 2.20
C THR A 611 -26.28 5.42 2.77
N LEU A 612 -25.26 5.33 3.62
CA LEU A 612 -24.50 6.49 4.11
C LEU A 612 -23.95 7.32 2.94
N GLU A 613 -23.31 6.68 1.95
CA GLU A 613 -22.80 7.37 0.76
C GLU A 613 -23.90 8.17 0.02
N LYS A 614 -25.08 7.55 -0.17
CA LYS A 614 -26.24 8.21 -0.79
C LYS A 614 -26.75 9.40 0.04
N LYS A 615 -26.78 9.28 1.35
CA LYS A 615 -27.21 10.35 2.27
C LYS A 615 -26.20 11.50 2.30
N MET A 616 -24.91 11.21 2.23
CA MET A 616 -23.85 12.23 2.10
C MET A 616 -24.00 13.01 0.79
N GLU A 617 -24.23 12.32 -0.34
CA GLU A 617 -24.50 12.98 -1.62
C GLU A 617 -25.75 13.89 -1.51
N ALA A 618 -26.85 13.39 -0.94
CA ALA A 618 -28.09 14.15 -0.79
C ALA A 618 -27.95 15.38 0.13
N CYS A 619 -27.25 15.25 1.26
CA CYS A 619 -26.99 16.38 2.15
C CYS A 619 -26.08 17.44 1.51
N SER A 620 -25.26 17.06 0.54
CA SER A 620 -24.33 17.96 -0.15
C SER A 620 -24.98 18.81 -1.25
N GLU A 621 -26.22 18.52 -1.66
CA GLU A 621 -26.90 19.28 -2.73
C GLU A 621 -27.30 20.70 -2.30
N ASN A 622 -27.82 20.87 -1.07
CA ASN A 622 -28.20 22.19 -0.54
C ASN A 622 -28.04 22.28 1.00
N PRO A 623 -26.82 22.16 1.55
CA PRO A 623 -26.60 22.21 3.00
C PRO A 623 -26.56 23.65 3.53
N HIS A 624 -26.91 23.81 4.81
CA HIS A 624 -26.63 25.03 5.55
C HIS A 624 -25.10 25.28 5.62
N ARG A 625 -24.66 26.54 5.60
CA ARG A 625 -23.23 26.91 5.53
C ARG A 625 -22.39 26.40 6.72
N ASP A 626 -23.00 26.38 7.89
CA ASP A 626 -22.34 25.97 9.15
C ASP A 626 -22.38 24.47 9.42
N PHE A 627 -23.11 23.70 8.59
CA PHE A 627 -23.19 22.25 8.72
C PHE A 627 -21.78 21.64 8.62
N ARG A 628 -21.46 20.70 9.51
CA ARG A 628 -20.23 19.90 9.47
C ARG A 628 -20.54 18.45 9.81
N LEU A 629 -19.96 17.54 9.02
CA LEU A 629 -20.07 16.10 9.18
C LEU A 629 -18.69 15.52 9.47
N PHE A 630 -18.58 14.83 10.61
CA PHE A 630 -17.41 14.08 11.03
C PHE A 630 -17.76 12.59 11.03
N ILE A 631 -16.84 11.77 10.54
CA ILE A 631 -17.01 10.32 10.41
C ILE A 631 -15.78 9.67 11.03
N SER A 632 -15.93 8.59 11.80
CA SER A 632 -14.79 7.81 12.29
C SER A 632 -14.92 6.32 11.96
N ALA A 633 -13.79 5.72 11.58
CA ALA A 633 -13.69 4.29 11.33
C ALA A 633 -12.29 3.75 11.64
N GLU A 634 -12.24 2.50 12.06
CA GLU A 634 -11.00 1.73 12.07
C GLU A 634 -10.74 1.12 10.68
N PRO A 635 -9.46 1.04 10.27
CA PRO A 635 -9.09 0.31 9.06
C PRO A 635 -9.40 -1.18 9.20
N ALA A 636 -9.70 -1.84 8.09
CA ALA A 636 -9.77 -3.30 8.08
C ALA A 636 -8.38 -3.91 8.36
N PRO A 637 -8.31 -5.06 9.05
CA PRO A 637 -7.03 -5.71 9.38
C PRO A 637 -6.25 -6.18 8.16
N SER A 638 -6.92 -6.42 7.03
CA SER A 638 -6.29 -6.64 5.73
C SER A 638 -7.06 -5.92 4.61
N PRO A 639 -6.41 -5.61 3.48
CA PRO A 639 -7.06 -4.96 2.33
C PRO A 639 -8.28 -5.72 1.79
N GLU A 640 -8.28 -7.06 1.84
CA GLU A 640 -9.36 -7.92 1.35
C GLU A 640 -10.67 -7.76 2.14
N PHE A 641 -10.57 -7.40 3.42
CA PHE A 641 -11.72 -7.16 4.29
C PHE A 641 -12.14 -5.68 4.33
N HIS A 642 -11.62 -4.85 3.43
CA HIS A 642 -12.03 -3.46 3.35
C HIS A 642 -13.52 -3.33 2.97
N ILE A 643 -14.26 -2.54 3.74
CA ILE A 643 -15.73 -2.40 3.61
C ILE A 643 -16.21 -0.97 3.38
N ILE A 644 -15.33 0.02 3.51
CA ILE A 644 -15.73 1.43 3.43
C ILE A 644 -15.90 1.80 1.95
N PRO A 645 -17.04 2.38 1.53
CA PRO A 645 -17.23 2.75 0.14
C PRO A 645 -16.23 3.83 -0.31
N GLN A 646 -15.70 3.66 -1.52
CA GLN A 646 -14.75 4.59 -2.14
C GLN A 646 -15.27 6.03 -2.15
N GLY A 647 -16.55 6.25 -2.47
CA GLY A 647 -17.14 7.60 -2.52
C GLY A 647 -17.14 8.32 -1.17
N VAL A 648 -17.24 7.60 -0.04
CA VAL A 648 -17.14 8.18 1.30
C VAL A 648 -15.72 8.70 1.55
N LEU A 649 -14.71 7.90 1.18
CA LEU A 649 -13.30 8.26 1.36
C LEU A 649 -12.90 9.40 0.43
N GLU A 650 -13.25 9.32 -0.86
CA GLU A 650 -12.90 10.32 -1.88
C GLU A 650 -13.48 11.71 -1.60
N SER A 651 -14.69 11.78 -1.04
CA SER A 651 -15.37 13.03 -0.71
C SER A 651 -14.91 13.67 0.60
N SER A 652 -14.19 12.93 1.44
CA SER A 652 -13.78 13.38 2.77
C SER A 652 -12.32 13.82 2.85
N ILE A 653 -12.02 14.71 3.80
CA ILE A 653 -10.66 14.99 4.28
C ILE A 653 -10.30 13.89 5.29
N LYS A 654 -9.17 13.20 5.08
CA LYS A 654 -8.74 12.10 5.97
C LYS A 654 -7.80 12.65 7.02
N ILE A 655 -8.01 12.23 8.26
CA ILE A 655 -7.13 12.54 9.38
C ILE A 655 -6.86 11.24 10.13
N THR A 656 -5.61 10.83 10.16
CA THR A 656 -5.18 9.67 10.96
C THR A 656 -5.00 10.10 12.41
N ASN A 657 -5.66 9.38 13.32
CA ASN A 657 -5.47 9.56 14.76
C ASN A 657 -4.77 8.32 15.34
N GLU A 658 -3.44 8.40 15.39
CA GLU A 658 -2.55 7.33 15.85
C GLU A 658 -1.73 7.79 17.07
N PRO A 659 -1.36 6.88 17.98
CA PRO A 659 -0.38 7.24 19.02
C PRO A 659 0.96 7.62 18.38
N PRO A 660 1.67 8.63 18.93
CA PRO A 660 2.98 8.99 18.42
C PRO A 660 3.95 7.82 18.59
N THR A 661 5.01 7.80 17.78
CA THR A 661 6.04 6.76 17.85
C THR A 661 7.27 7.28 18.59
N GLY A 662 7.93 6.40 19.33
CA GLY A 662 9.14 6.70 20.12
C GLY A 662 8.86 6.90 21.61
N MET A 663 9.88 6.63 22.44
CA MET A 663 9.78 6.70 23.90
C MET A 663 9.43 8.11 24.36
N MET A 664 10.12 9.12 23.83
CA MET A 664 9.95 10.51 24.21
C MET A 664 8.50 10.97 24.05
N ALA A 665 7.96 10.87 22.83
CA ALA A 665 6.61 11.33 22.55
C ALA A 665 5.53 10.56 23.33
N ASN A 666 5.71 9.25 23.54
CA ASN A 666 4.77 8.47 24.34
C ASN A 666 4.84 8.79 25.83
N LEU A 667 6.03 9.10 26.36
CA LEU A 667 6.18 9.47 27.76
C LEU A 667 5.55 10.83 28.06
N HIS A 668 5.74 11.84 27.19
CA HIS A 668 5.02 13.11 27.27
C HIS A 668 3.50 12.87 27.19
N LYS A 669 3.04 12.10 26.19
CA LYS A 669 1.61 11.80 26.02
C LYS A 669 1.00 11.05 27.21
N ALA A 670 1.77 10.17 27.87
CA ALA A 670 1.33 9.48 29.07
C ALA A 670 1.11 10.48 30.22
N LEU A 671 2.05 11.42 30.42
CA LEU A 671 1.97 12.48 31.42
C LEU A 671 0.87 13.51 31.13
N ASP A 672 0.60 13.84 29.87
CA ASP A 672 -0.44 14.80 29.44
C ASP A 672 -1.87 14.41 29.84
N ASN A 673 -2.07 13.16 30.30
CA ASN A 673 -3.35 12.71 30.87
C ASN A 673 -3.58 13.21 32.31
N PHE A 674 -2.56 13.81 32.92
CA PHE A 674 -2.56 14.29 34.29
C PHE A 674 -2.22 15.78 34.32
N ASN A 675 -2.50 16.43 35.44
CA ASN A 675 -2.21 17.83 35.68
C ASN A 675 -1.57 18.03 37.06
N GLN A 676 -1.21 19.27 37.39
CA GLN A 676 -0.61 19.60 38.70
C GLN A 676 -1.50 19.14 39.86
N ASP A 677 -2.82 19.35 39.76
CA ASP A 677 -3.76 18.94 40.81
C ASP A 677 -3.75 17.42 41.05
N THR A 678 -3.56 16.62 40.00
CA THR A 678 -3.49 15.16 40.11
C THR A 678 -2.19 14.71 40.79
N LEU A 679 -1.08 15.41 40.56
CA LEU A 679 0.20 15.11 41.21
C LEU A 679 0.18 15.43 42.72
N GLU A 680 -0.65 16.38 43.13
CA GLU A 680 -0.77 16.86 44.51
C GLU A 680 -1.97 16.27 45.28
N MET A 681 -2.71 15.32 44.68
CA MET A 681 -3.95 14.82 45.29
C MET A 681 -3.72 13.89 46.49
N CYS A 682 -2.53 13.29 46.62
CA CYS A 682 -2.21 12.30 47.66
C CYS A 682 -1.43 12.91 48.83
N SER A 683 -1.76 12.49 50.06
CA SER A 683 -1.06 12.87 51.29
C SER A 683 0.41 12.44 51.32
N LYS A 684 0.77 11.41 50.54
CA LYS A 684 2.12 10.88 50.36
C LYS A 684 2.67 11.29 49.00
N GLU A 685 2.90 12.59 48.86
CA GLU A 685 3.19 13.22 47.57
C GLU A 685 4.45 12.66 46.89
N ALA A 686 5.54 12.44 47.63
CA ALA A 686 6.80 11.96 47.06
C ALA A 686 6.68 10.54 46.50
N GLU A 687 6.08 9.62 47.26
CA GLU A 687 5.86 8.23 46.87
C GLU A 687 4.86 8.13 45.71
N PHE A 688 3.77 8.91 45.79
CA PHE A 688 2.73 8.94 44.77
C PHE A 688 3.28 9.41 43.41
N LYS A 689 4.00 10.54 43.40
CA LYS A 689 4.60 11.09 42.17
C LYS A 689 5.65 10.17 41.57
N ALA A 690 6.52 9.56 42.39
CA ALA A 690 7.53 8.62 41.92
C ALA A 690 6.89 7.40 41.23
N ILE A 691 5.85 6.80 41.84
CA ILE A 691 5.15 5.64 41.27
C ILE A 691 4.32 6.05 40.05
N LEU A 692 3.67 7.23 40.05
CA LEU A 692 2.94 7.75 38.90
C LEU A 692 3.87 7.91 37.68
N PHE A 693 5.05 8.50 37.87
CA PHE A 693 6.04 8.60 36.80
C PHE A 693 6.51 7.21 36.33
N ALA A 694 6.77 6.29 37.25
CA ALA A 694 7.12 4.91 36.92
C ALA A 694 6.03 4.20 36.09
N LEU A 695 4.75 4.45 36.39
CA LEU A 695 3.63 3.95 35.60
C LEU A 695 3.53 4.60 34.22
N CYS A 696 3.83 5.90 34.09
CA CYS A 696 3.91 6.57 32.80
C CYS A 696 5.03 5.99 31.93
N TYR A 697 6.22 5.78 32.52
CA TYR A 697 7.34 5.13 31.84
C TYR A 697 7.02 3.69 31.46
N PHE A 698 6.42 2.92 32.38
CA PHE A 698 5.95 1.56 32.10
C PHE A 698 4.96 1.55 30.94
N HIS A 699 3.96 2.44 30.94
CA HIS A 699 2.96 2.55 29.87
C HIS A 699 3.61 2.84 28.52
N ALA A 700 4.55 3.80 28.47
CA ALA A 700 5.31 4.13 27.26
C ALA A 700 6.13 2.92 26.77
N VAL A 701 6.80 2.21 27.68
CA VAL A 701 7.57 0.98 27.37
C VAL A 701 6.68 -0.10 26.79
N VAL A 702 5.56 -0.46 27.43
CA VAL A 702 4.71 -1.56 26.97
C VAL A 702 4.02 -1.26 25.64
N ALA A 703 3.68 0.00 25.39
CA ALA A 703 3.14 0.46 24.11
C ALA A 703 4.18 0.37 22.99
N GLU A 704 5.36 0.97 23.18
CA GLU A 704 6.41 1.05 22.15
C GLU A 704 7.10 -0.28 21.91
N ARG A 705 7.23 -1.14 22.92
CA ARG A 705 7.91 -2.42 22.79
C ARG A 705 7.27 -3.35 21.74
N ARG A 706 6.00 -3.13 21.39
CA ARG A 706 5.32 -3.84 20.29
C ARG A 706 6.03 -3.68 18.95
N LYS A 707 6.80 -2.60 18.74
CA LYS A 707 7.56 -2.37 17.50
C LYS A 707 8.60 -3.45 17.21
N PHE A 708 9.13 -4.10 18.24
CA PHE A 708 10.11 -5.19 18.09
C PHE A 708 9.47 -6.55 17.77
N GLY A 709 8.18 -6.57 17.40
CA GLY A 709 7.43 -7.79 17.05
C GLY A 709 7.49 -8.83 18.17
N ALA A 710 7.68 -10.10 17.79
CA ALA A 710 7.73 -11.24 18.70
C ALA A 710 8.84 -11.16 19.77
N GLN A 711 9.95 -10.45 19.51
CA GLN A 711 10.99 -10.24 20.52
C GLN A 711 10.53 -9.27 21.62
N GLY A 712 9.66 -8.32 21.25
CA GLY A 712 9.01 -7.40 22.17
C GLY A 712 7.90 -8.09 22.96
N TRP A 713 6.87 -8.56 22.26
CA TRP A 713 5.71 -9.30 22.77
C TRP A 713 5.37 -10.42 21.79
N ASN A 714 5.09 -11.64 22.28
CA ASN A 714 4.67 -12.75 21.42
C ASN A 714 3.39 -12.43 20.65
N ARG A 715 2.48 -11.63 21.24
CA ARG A 715 1.27 -11.13 20.59
C ARG A 715 1.13 -9.62 20.74
N SER A 716 0.41 -8.99 19.81
CA SER A 716 0.07 -7.57 19.93
C SER A 716 -1.16 -7.40 20.82
N TYR A 717 -1.00 -6.70 21.94
CA TYR A 717 -2.08 -6.39 22.89
C TYR A 717 -2.55 -4.93 22.74
N PRO A 718 -3.79 -4.57 23.07
CA PRO A 718 -4.28 -3.20 22.96
C PRO A 718 -4.28 -2.43 24.30
N PHE A 719 -3.12 -2.31 24.96
CA PHE A 719 -2.97 -1.40 26.12
C PHE A 719 -3.37 0.03 25.74
N ASN A 720 -4.20 0.63 26.58
CA ASN A 720 -4.85 1.92 26.35
C ASN A 720 -4.55 2.89 27.51
N VAL A 721 -4.83 4.18 27.29
CA VAL A 721 -4.63 5.24 28.30
C VAL A 721 -5.58 5.09 29.49
N GLY A 722 -6.73 4.45 29.30
CA GLY A 722 -7.64 4.06 30.38
C GLY A 722 -6.96 3.17 31.42
N ASP A 723 -6.14 2.20 30.98
CA ASP A 723 -5.38 1.31 31.86
C ASP A 723 -4.42 2.11 32.76
N LEU A 724 -3.75 3.12 32.21
CA LEU A 724 -2.86 4.03 32.94
C LEU A 724 -3.63 4.91 33.93
N THR A 725 -4.67 5.61 33.46
CA THR A 725 -5.44 6.54 34.30
C THR A 725 -6.13 5.81 35.45
N ILE A 726 -6.75 4.65 35.22
CA ILE A 726 -7.35 3.84 36.29
C ILE A 726 -6.27 3.33 37.26
N SER A 727 -5.10 2.91 36.76
CA SER A 727 -4.00 2.46 37.63
C SER A 727 -3.54 3.57 38.58
N VAL A 728 -3.51 4.83 38.14
CA VAL A 728 -3.18 5.99 38.99
C VAL A 728 -4.27 6.27 40.05
N HIS A 729 -5.55 6.10 39.71
CA HIS A 729 -6.63 6.22 40.70
C HIS A 729 -6.59 5.08 41.74
N VAL A 730 -6.27 3.86 41.31
CA VAL A 730 -6.07 2.72 42.22
C VAL A 730 -4.87 2.96 43.13
N LEU A 731 -3.76 3.48 42.57
CA LEU A 731 -2.58 3.87 43.35
C LEU A 731 -2.93 4.84 44.48
N TYR A 732 -3.69 5.91 44.17
CA TYR A 732 -4.15 6.88 45.16
C TYR A 732 -4.92 6.21 46.29
N ASN A 733 -5.95 5.41 45.96
CA ASN A 733 -6.77 4.73 46.95
C ASN A 733 -5.94 3.79 47.86
N TYR A 734 -4.95 3.09 47.32
CA TYR A 734 -4.13 2.17 48.10
C TYR A 734 -3.11 2.89 49.00
N LEU A 735 -2.51 3.97 48.51
CA LEU A 735 -1.52 4.75 49.28
C LEU A 735 -2.17 5.55 50.42
N GLU A 736 -3.39 6.07 50.21
CA GLU A 736 -4.16 6.73 51.28
C GLU A 736 -4.57 5.77 52.39
N ASN A 737 -4.98 4.54 52.03
CA ASN A 737 -5.48 3.56 53.00
C ASN A 737 -4.37 2.76 53.71
N SER A 738 -3.12 2.83 53.25
CA SER A 738 -2.02 2.00 53.75
C SER A 738 -0.92 2.87 54.35
N SER A 739 -0.37 2.50 55.51
CA SER A 739 0.75 3.25 56.12
C SER A 739 2.09 3.03 55.41
N LYS A 740 2.30 1.85 54.80
CA LYS A 740 3.47 1.50 53.98
C LYS A 740 3.05 1.25 52.53
N ILE A 741 3.99 1.35 51.60
CA ILE A 741 3.76 1.03 50.18
C ILE A 741 3.60 -0.49 50.01
N PRO A 742 2.45 -1.00 49.54
CA PRO A 742 2.23 -2.42 49.34
C PRO A 742 2.74 -2.85 47.96
N TRP A 743 4.05 -3.01 47.82
CA TRP A 743 4.70 -3.30 46.53
C TRP A 743 4.15 -4.55 45.82
N GLU A 744 3.93 -5.65 46.55
CA GLU A 744 3.43 -6.90 45.96
C GLU A 744 2.00 -6.74 45.43
N ASP A 745 1.12 -6.10 46.20
CA ASP A 745 -0.26 -5.84 45.79
C ASP A 745 -0.32 -4.91 44.58
N LEU A 746 0.46 -3.81 44.58
CA LEU A 746 0.51 -2.89 43.44
C LEU A 746 1.01 -3.59 42.17
N ARG A 747 2.09 -4.39 42.27
CA ARG A 747 2.61 -5.17 41.14
C ARG A 747 1.58 -6.19 40.64
N TYR A 748 0.82 -6.82 41.53
CA TYR A 748 -0.24 -7.75 41.16
C TYR A 748 -1.41 -7.04 40.48
N LEU A 749 -1.93 -5.96 41.07
CA LEU A 749 -3.04 -5.17 40.51
C LEU A 749 -2.70 -4.65 39.11
N PHE A 750 -1.54 -4.01 38.95
CA PHE A 750 -1.15 -3.44 37.66
C PHE A 750 -0.79 -4.53 36.65
N GLY A 751 -0.07 -5.58 37.07
CA GLY A 751 0.49 -6.59 36.17
C GLY A 751 -0.44 -7.74 35.81
N GLU A 752 -1.27 -8.20 36.73
CA GLU A 752 -2.14 -9.38 36.55
C GLU A 752 -3.59 -9.00 36.22
N ILE A 753 -4.07 -7.84 36.70
CA ILE A 753 -5.45 -7.39 36.53
C ILE A 753 -5.56 -6.29 35.47
N MET A 754 -4.92 -5.15 35.66
CA MET A 754 -5.07 -3.98 34.77
C MET A 754 -4.48 -4.25 33.39
N TYR A 755 -3.15 -4.38 33.29
CA TYR A 755 -2.50 -4.70 32.02
C TYR A 755 -2.59 -6.19 31.71
N GLY A 756 -2.49 -7.04 32.74
CA GLY A 756 -2.59 -8.50 32.61
C GLY A 756 -3.94 -9.01 32.11
N GLY A 757 -5.01 -8.24 32.28
CA GLY A 757 -6.33 -8.57 31.73
C GLY A 757 -6.36 -8.61 30.20
N HIS A 758 -5.47 -7.87 29.54
CA HIS A 758 -5.33 -7.88 28.08
C HIS A 758 -4.42 -9.01 27.57
N ILE A 759 -3.56 -9.54 28.43
CA ILE A 759 -2.47 -10.46 28.05
C ILE A 759 -2.97 -11.91 28.08
N THR A 760 -2.90 -12.56 26.92
CA THR A 760 -3.36 -13.95 26.74
C THR A 760 -2.24 -14.99 26.71
N ASP A 761 -0.98 -14.59 26.53
CA ASP A 761 0.17 -15.49 26.47
C ASP A 761 0.92 -15.48 27.81
N ASP A 762 1.25 -16.67 28.34
CA ASP A 762 1.86 -16.80 29.66
C ASP A 762 3.28 -16.22 29.72
N TRP A 763 4.04 -16.29 28.63
CA TRP A 763 5.39 -15.72 28.55
C TRP A 763 5.34 -14.20 28.52
N ASP A 764 4.38 -13.63 27.81
CA ASP A 764 4.11 -12.20 27.82
C ASP A 764 3.61 -11.73 29.20
N ARG A 765 2.80 -12.55 29.90
CA ARG A 765 2.35 -12.26 31.28
C ARG A 765 3.52 -12.23 32.25
N ARG A 766 4.46 -13.18 32.12
CA ARG A 766 5.75 -13.19 32.84
C ARG A 766 6.59 -11.95 32.54
N LEU A 767 6.65 -11.52 31.28
CA LEU A 767 7.37 -10.31 30.88
C LEU A 767 6.77 -9.05 31.54
N CYS A 768 5.45 -8.87 31.48
CA CYS A 768 4.73 -7.75 32.10
C CYS A 768 5.02 -7.67 33.61
N ARG A 769 4.95 -8.81 34.30
CA ARG A 769 5.30 -8.88 35.73
C ARG A 769 6.74 -8.51 36.02
N THR A 770 7.66 -8.95 35.17
CA THR A 770 9.09 -8.66 35.34
C THR A 770 9.35 -7.16 35.24
N TYR A 771 8.68 -6.44 34.33
CA TYR A 771 8.78 -4.98 34.27
C TYR A 771 8.36 -4.32 35.57
N LEU A 772 7.20 -4.68 36.11
CA LEU A 772 6.72 -4.08 37.35
C LEU A 772 7.59 -4.47 38.55
N GLN A 773 8.21 -5.64 38.54
CA GLN A 773 9.19 -6.02 39.56
C GLN A 773 10.45 -5.14 39.54
N GLU A 774 10.95 -4.79 38.36
CA GLU A 774 12.15 -3.97 38.20
C GLU A 774 11.85 -2.46 38.32
N PHE A 775 10.68 -1.98 37.89
CA PHE A 775 10.33 -0.54 37.92
C PHE A 775 9.66 -0.10 39.22
N LEU A 776 8.87 -0.97 39.86
CA LEU A 776 8.21 -0.67 41.14
C LEU A 776 8.95 -1.38 42.26
N ALA A 777 10.14 -0.92 42.60
CA ALA A 777 10.98 -1.46 43.66
C ALA A 777 11.30 -0.39 44.72
N PRO A 778 11.68 -0.78 45.95
CA PRO A 778 12.03 0.18 47.00
C PRO A 778 13.05 1.23 46.57
N GLU A 779 13.99 0.84 45.71
CA GLU A 779 15.03 1.69 45.12
C GLU A 779 14.46 2.89 44.33
N LEU A 780 13.20 2.81 43.87
CA LEU A 780 12.50 3.90 43.18
C LEU A 780 12.34 5.13 44.09
N VAL A 781 11.92 4.91 45.33
CA VAL A 781 11.65 5.99 46.30
C VAL A 781 12.96 6.48 46.94
N GLU A 782 13.97 5.62 47.00
CA GLU A 782 15.33 5.97 47.43
C GLU A 782 16.08 6.82 46.39
N GLY A 783 15.59 6.88 45.14
CA GLY A 783 16.15 7.68 44.06
C GLY A 783 17.29 7.01 43.30
N ASP A 784 17.64 5.76 43.64
CA ASP A 784 18.78 5.02 43.04
C ASP A 784 18.38 4.18 41.82
N LEU A 785 17.09 4.17 41.45
CA LEU A 785 16.57 3.38 40.34
C LEU A 785 16.89 4.02 38.98
N PHE A 786 17.44 3.21 38.08
CA PHE A 786 17.61 3.54 36.66
C PHE A 786 16.61 2.75 35.83
N TYR A 787 15.77 3.45 35.06
CA TYR A 787 14.85 2.81 34.13
C TYR A 787 15.58 2.23 32.92
N ALA A 788 16.65 2.91 32.48
CA ALA A 788 17.53 2.50 31.40
C ALA A 788 18.95 3.03 31.64
N PRO A 789 19.98 2.48 30.97
CA PRO A 789 21.33 3.03 31.04
C PRO A 789 21.33 4.52 30.63
N GLY A 790 21.70 5.41 31.56
CA GLY A 790 21.71 6.86 31.33
C GLY A 790 20.39 7.58 31.62
N PHE A 791 19.34 6.88 32.09
CA PHE A 791 18.06 7.49 32.47
C PHE A 791 17.65 7.07 33.90
N GLN A 792 17.94 7.94 34.86
CA GLN A 792 17.59 7.76 36.28
C GLN A 792 16.14 8.19 36.54
N ALA A 793 15.50 7.59 37.54
CA ALA A 793 14.18 8.02 37.99
C ALA A 793 14.22 9.51 38.42
N PRO A 794 13.29 10.35 37.92
CA PRO A 794 13.30 11.77 38.23
C PRO A 794 13.03 12.02 39.72
N PRO A 795 13.61 13.09 40.30
CA PRO A 795 13.28 13.52 41.64
C PRO A 795 11.83 14.03 41.72
N ASN A 796 11.34 14.27 42.94
CA ASN A 796 10.03 14.88 43.15
C ASN A 796 10.02 16.33 42.63
N ILE A 797 9.34 16.56 41.51
CA ILE A 797 9.20 17.86 40.82
C ILE A 797 7.75 18.13 40.43
N ASP A 798 7.48 19.31 39.88
CA ASP A 798 6.17 19.71 39.38
C ASP A 798 5.90 19.16 37.97
N TYR A 799 4.67 19.31 37.48
CA TYR A 799 4.22 18.81 36.18
C TYR A 799 5.13 19.30 35.03
N VAL A 800 5.45 20.59 35.01
CA VAL A 800 6.32 21.19 33.99
C VAL A 800 7.75 20.66 34.13
N GLY A 801 8.24 20.51 35.36
CA GLY A 801 9.54 19.92 35.66
C GLY A 801 9.68 18.51 35.08
N TYR A 802 8.65 17.66 35.16
CA TYR A 802 8.70 16.31 34.57
C TYR A 802 8.88 16.34 33.05
N HIS A 803 8.18 17.24 32.34
CA HIS A 803 8.38 17.38 30.89
C HIS A 803 9.78 17.86 30.54
N ASN A 804 10.30 18.87 31.24
CA ASN A 804 11.66 19.37 31.02
C ASN A 804 12.71 18.29 31.33
N TYR A 805 12.51 17.48 32.38
CA TYR A 805 13.41 16.38 32.70
C TYR A 805 13.47 15.35 31.58
N ILE A 806 12.35 15.05 30.93
CA ILE A 806 12.32 14.13 29.78
C ILE A 806 13.09 14.75 28.61
N ASP A 807 12.85 16.02 28.30
CA ASP A 807 13.54 16.73 27.21
C ASP A 807 15.06 16.77 27.39
N ASP A 808 15.53 16.96 28.63
CA ASP A 808 16.95 17.13 28.94
C ASP A 808 17.71 15.81 29.19
N MET A 809 17.07 14.82 29.84
CA MET A 809 17.76 13.64 30.38
C MET A 809 17.47 12.35 29.61
N LEU A 810 16.39 12.26 28.82
CA LEU A 810 16.08 11.03 28.09
C LEU A 810 17.12 10.81 26.98
N PRO A 811 17.83 9.67 26.97
CA PRO A 811 18.83 9.41 25.94
C PRO A 811 18.15 9.16 24.58
N PRO A 812 18.92 9.26 23.48
CA PRO A 812 18.42 8.92 22.16
C PRO A 812 17.77 7.54 22.13
N GLU A 813 16.70 7.47 21.35
CA GLU A 813 15.88 6.28 21.14
C GLU A 813 16.76 5.04 20.86
N SER A 814 16.67 4.04 21.73
CA SER A 814 17.43 2.78 21.58
C SER A 814 16.67 1.62 22.23
N PRO A 815 16.91 0.36 21.80
CA PRO A 815 16.27 -0.82 22.41
C PRO A 815 16.50 -0.93 23.92
N ASN A 816 17.59 -0.35 24.43
CA ASN A 816 17.92 -0.36 25.86
C ASN A 816 16.87 0.35 26.72
N LEU A 817 16.18 1.39 26.18
CA LEU A 817 15.08 2.07 26.88
C LEU A 817 13.93 1.12 27.22
N TYR A 818 13.80 0.02 26.46
CA TYR A 818 12.80 -1.02 26.62
C TYR A 818 13.37 -2.28 27.27
N GLY A 819 14.61 -2.26 27.79
CA GLY A 819 15.27 -3.45 28.34
C GLY A 819 15.70 -4.49 27.30
N LEU A 820 15.70 -4.15 26.01
CA LEU A 820 16.19 -5.00 24.92
C LEU A 820 17.67 -4.73 24.60
N HIS A 821 18.35 -5.73 24.03
CA HIS A 821 19.69 -5.55 23.48
C HIS A 821 19.66 -4.73 22.18
N THR A 822 20.71 -3.96 21.90
CA THR A 822 20.81 -3.10 20.69
C THR A 822 20.61 -3.86 19.37
N ASN A 823 20.99 -5.14 19.31
CA ASN A 823 20.74 -6.00 18.15
C ASN A 823 19.25 -6.16 17.81
N ALA A 824 18.33 -5.98 18.77
CA ALA A 824 16.89 -6.07 18.51
C ALA A 824 16.43 -5.03 17.46
N GLU A 825 17.10 -3.87 17.39
CA GLU A 825 16.81 -2.84 16.40
C GLU A 825 17.17 -3.30 14.98
N ILE A 826 18.28 -4.04 14.82
CA ILE A 826 18.82 -4.42 13.50
C ILE A 826 17.80 -5.27 12.74
N GLY A 827 17.23 -6.28 13.39
CA GLY A 827 16.23 -7.16 12.77
C GLY A 827 14.97 -6.41 12.36
N PHE A 828 14.42 -5.62 13.30
CA PHE A 828 13.24 -4.79 13.07
C PHE A 828 13.44 -3.80 11.92
N LEU A 829 14.52 -3.01 11.96
CA LEU A 829 14.78 -1.99 10.95
C LEU A 829 15.09 -2.59 9.57
N THR A 830 15.74 -3.75 9.52
CA THR A 830 15.97 -4.47 8.25
C THR A 830 14.63 -4.87 7.63
N THR A 831 13.73 -5.48 8.40
CA THR A 831 12.39 -5.84 7.90
C THR A 831 11.59 -4.59 7.49
N LEU A 832 11.68 -3.49 8.26
CA LEU A 832 11.01 -2.24 7.90
C LEU A 832 11.55 -1.67 6.59
N ALA A 833 12.87 -1.68 6.39
CA ALA A 833 13.49 -1.25 5.15
C ALA A 833 13.10 -2.14 3.96
N ASP A 834 13.09 -3.46 4.14
CA ASP A 834 12.70 -4.41 3.10
C ASP A 834 11.24 -4.20 2.67
N ASN A 835 10.34 -4.03 3.64
CA ASN A 835 8.94 -3.71 3.37
C ASN A 835 8.81 -2.36 2.66
N LEU A 836 9.55 -1.33 3.08
CA LEU A 836 9.57 -0.03 2.41
C LEU A 836 9.95 -0.16 0.93
N PHE A 837 11.04 -0.86 0.61
CA PHE A 837 11.47 -1.00 -0.78
C PHE A 837 10.54 -1.90 -1.59
N LYS A 838 10.00 -2.96 -0.98
CA LYS A 838 8.99 -3.82 -1.60
C LYS A 838 7.73 -3.03 -1.96
N THR A 839 7.20 -2.23 -1.04
CA THR A 839 6.02 -1.39 -1.31
C THR A 839 6.32 -0.33 -2.37
N ILE A 840 7.48 0.34 -2.32
CA ILE A 840 7.87 1.29 -3.38
C ILE A 840 8.00 0.60 -4.73
N PHE A 841 8.51 -0.63 -4.77
CA PHE A 841 8.60 -1.45 -5.98
C PHE A 841 7.21 -1.78 -6.55
N GLU A 842 6.26 -2.18 -5.69
CA GLU A 842 4.87 -2.46 -6.07
C GLU A 842 4.13 -1.21 -6.58
N LEU A 843 4.53 -0.02 -6.13
CA LEU A 843 4.03 1.27 -6.59
C LEU A 843 4.67 1.77 -7.90
N GLN A 844 5.74 1.14 -8.40
CA GLN A 844 6.34 1.56 -9.66
C GLN A 844 5.39 1.28 -10.85
N PRO A 845 5.39 2.14 -11.89
CA PRO A 845 4.63 1.90 -13.10
C PRO A 845 5.06 0.59 -13.76
N ARG A 846 4.13 -0.37 -13.90
CA ARG A 846 4.40 -1.71 -14.47
C ARG A 846 4.94 -1.69 -15.91
N GLU A 847 4.69 -0.60 -16.65
CA GLU A 847 5.14 -0.40 -18.04
C GLU A 847 6.63 -0.04 -18.17
N ALA A 848 7.30 0.34 -17.08
CA ALA A 848 8.73 0.64 -17.11
C ALA A 848 9.60 -0.59 -17.38
N GLY A 849 9.06 -1.80 -17.21
CA GLY A 849 9.80 -3.06 -17.40
C GLY A 849 9.80 -3.63 -18.83
N THR A 850 8.94 -3.13 -19.74
CA THR A 850 8.79 -3.72 -21.09
C THR A 850 9.39 -2.86 -22.21
N SER A 851 9.72 -1.60 -21.93
CA SER A 851 10.13 -0.64 -22.97
C SER A 851 11.64 -0.38 -23.07
N ALA A 852 12.46 -0.87 -22.14
CA ALA A 852 13.92 -0.74 -22.20
C ALA A 852 14.64 -1.96 -21.60
N GLY A 853 15.05 -2.89 -22.47
CA GLY A 853 15.92 -4.02 -22.12
C GLY A 853 15.20 -5.37 -22.23
N GLY A 854 15.81 -6.31 -22.97
CA GLY A 854 15.31 -7.68 -23.19
C GLY A 854 15.31 -8.54 -21.93
N GLY A 855 14.46 -8.18 -20.97
CA GLY A 855 14.17 -9.00 -19.79
C GLY A 855 13.31 -10.20 -20.16
N ILE A 856 13.61 -11.34 -19.53
CA ILE A 856 12.80 -12.57 -19.62
C ILE A 856 11.35 -12.24 -19.22
N SER A 857 10.38 -12.71 -20.00
CA SER A 857 8.96 -12.49 -19.69
C SER A 857 8.60 -13.11 -18.34
N ARG A 858 7.58 -12.57 -17.66
CA ARG A 858 7.12 -13.08 -16.36
C ARG A 858 6.81 -14.58 -16.42
N GLU A 859 6.06 -15.00 -17.43
CA GLU A 859 5.68 -16.39 -17.67
C GLU A 859 6.92 -17.29 -17.86
N GLU A 860 7.91 -16.83 -18.61
CA GLU A 860 9.13 -17.58 -18.89
C GLU A 860 10.02 -17.71 -17.65
N LYS A 861 10.10 -16.67 -16.82
CA LYS A 861 10.80 -16.74 -15.52
C LYS A 861 10.12 -17.71 -14.56
N VAL A 862 8.80 -17.66 -14.46
CA VAL A 862 8.03 -18.58 -13.61
C VAL A 862 8.20 -20.01 -14.09
N LYS A 863 8.20 -20.24 -15.40
CA LYS A 863 8.44 -21.56 -15.99
C LYS A 863 9.83 -22.11 -15.64
N GLN A 864 10.89 -21.28 -15.70
CA GLN A 864 12.24 -21.70 -15.30
C GLN A 864 12.29 -22.15 -13.82
N ILE A 865 11.65 -21.39 -12.93
CA ILE A 865 11.57 -21.73 -11.49
C ILE A 865 10.76 -23.02 -11.29
N LEU A 866 9.64 -23.15 -12.01
CA LEU A 866 8.79 -24.33 -11.97
C LEU A 866 9.57 -25.58 -12.37
N ASP A 867 10.26 -25.54 -13.52
CA ASP A 867 11.03 -26.66 -14.04
C ASP A 867 12.18 -27.03 -13.07
N GLU A 868 12.88 -26.04 -12.51
CA GLU A 868 13.96 -26.28 -11.54
C GLU A 868 13.46 -26.98 -10.25
N ILE A 869 12.33 -26.53 -9.71
CA ILE A 869 11.75 -27.15 -8.51
C ILE A 869 11.26 -28.55 -8.85
N PHE A 870 10.54 -28.71 -9.96
CA PHE A 870 9.94 -29.98 -10.36
C PHE A 870 10.99 -31.09 -10.55
N ASP A 871 12.14 -30.77 -11.15
CA ASP A 871 13.23 -31.72 -11.39
C ASP A 871 13.94 -32.18 -10.10
N LYS A 872 13.93 -31.36 -9.05
CA LYS A 872 14.66 -31.63 -7.79
C LYS A 872 13.82 -32.32 -6.72
N VAL A 873 12.50 -32.42 -6.90
CA VAL A 873 11.57 -33.01 -5.92
C VAL A 873 11.66 -34.55 -5.93
N PRO A 874 12.18 -35.21 -4.88
CA PRO A 874 12.34 -36.67 -4.83
C PRO A 874 11.01 -37.43 -4.75
N ASP A 875 11.09 -38.75 -4.98
CA ASP A 875 9.95 -39.68 -4.89
C ASP A 875 9.49 -39.91 -3.45
N PRO A 876 8.20 -40.22 -3.24
CA PRO A 876 7.63 -40.37 -1.91
C PRO A 876 8.22 -41.59 -1.17
N PHE A 877 8.36 -41.45 0.15
CA PHE A 877 8.77 -42.53 1.04
C PHE A 877 7.75 -43.68 1.03
N ASN A 878 8.21 -44.92 0.81
CA ASN A 878 7.36 -46.12 0.86
C ASN A 878 7.19 -46.60 2.32
N ILE A 879 6.25 -45.98 3.04
CA ILE A 879 5.99 -46.26 4.46
C ILE A 879 5.63 -47.74 4.71
N PRO A 880 4.78 -48.42 3.91
CA PRO A 880 4.47 -49.84 4.12
C PRO A 880 5.70 -50.75 4.09
N ASP A 881 6.60 -50.55 3.12
CA ASP A 881 7.84 -51.32 3.02
C ASP A 881 8.79 -51.03 4.20
N MET A 882 8.91 -49.77 4.58
CA MET A 882 9.69 -49.36 5.74
C MET A 882 9.16 -49.97 7.05
N MET A 883 7.83 -50.02 7.24
CA MET A 883 7.21 -50.64 8.42
C MET A 883 7.44 -52.15 8.50
N ALA A 884 7.58 -52.82 7.35
CA ALA A 884 7.88 -54.25 7.30
C ALA A 884 9.34 -54.58 7.68
N ARG A 885 10.27 -53.63 7.51
CA ARG A 885 11.69 -53.77 7.83
C ARG A 885 12.04 -53.58 9.31
N VAL A 886 11.12 -53.07 10.13
CA VAL A 886 11.36 -52.76 11.55
C VAL A 886 10.80 -53.86 12.45
N GLU A 887 11.68 -54.55 13.19
CA GLU A 887 11.29 -55.59 14.16
C GLU A 887 10.72 -55.01 15.46
N GLU A 888 11.36 -53.98 16.04
CA GLU A 888 10.94 -53.33 17.29
C GLU A 888 10.55 -51.86 17.07
N ARG A 889 9.32 -51.50 17.46
CA ARG A 889 8.79 -50.13 17.31
C ARG A 889 9.13 -49.26 18.51
N THR A 890 10.33 -48.71 18.51
CA THR A 890 10.73 -47.71 19.52
C THR A 890 9.98 -46.38 19.32
N PRO A 891 9.83 -45.54 20.38
CA PRO A 891 9.23 -44.22 20.23
C PRO A 891 9.88 -43.35 19.15
N TYR A 892 11.20 -43.45 18.96
CA TYR A 892 11.93 -42.72 17.92
C TYR A 892 11.50 -43.13 16.50
N ILE A 893 11.31 -44.42 16.26
CA ILE A 893 10.90 -44.94 14.95
C ILE A 893 9.48 -44.50 14.59
N ILE A 894 8.57 -44.43 15.59
CA ILE A 894 7.22 -43.92 15.39
C ILE A 894 7.25 -42.45 14.94
N VAL A 895 8.13 -41.64 15.52
CA VAL A 895 8.33 -40.25 15.09
C VAL A 895 8.83 -40.19 13.64
N ALA A 896 9.82 -41.02 13.28
CA ALA A 896 10.32 -41.07 11.91
C ALA A 896 9.19 -41.37 10.88
N PHE A 897 8.30 -42.32 11.16
CA PHE A 897 7.16 -42.62 10.28
C PHE A 897 6.21 -41.43 10.12
N GLN A 898 5.87 -40.75 11.21
CA GLN A 898 5.00 -39.57 11.17
C GLN A 898 5.61 -38.42 10.37
N GLU A 899 6.92 -38.23 10.49
CA GLU A 899 7.67 -37.22 9.74
C GLU A 899 7.71 -37.54 8.24
N CYS A 900 7.94 -38.80 7.87
CA CYS A 900 7.87 -39.24 6.46
C CYS A 900 6.47 -39.07 5.85
N GLU A 901 5.41 -39.38 6.60
CA GLU A 901 4.02 -39.21 6.14
C GLU A 901 3.71 -37.74 5.85
N ARG A 902 4.09 -36.83 6.76
CA ARG A 902 3.93 -35.38 6.56
C ARG A 902 4.74 -34.87 5.36
N MET A 903 5.97 -35.35 5.21
CA MET A 903 6.82 -35.00 4.08
C MET A 903 6.18 -35.45 2.75
N ASN A 904 5.66 -36.68 2.68
CA ASN A 904 4.96 -37.18 1.50
C ASN A 904 3.76 -36.30 1.10
N ASN A 905 2.95 -35.88 2.08
CA ASN A 905 1.80 -35.01 1.82
C ASN A 905 2.22 -33.65 1.22
N LEU A 906 3.26 -33.02 1.77
CA LEU A 906 3.80 -31.76 1.25
C LEU A 906 4.35 -31.93 -0.17
N MET A 907 5.14 -32.98 -0.41
CA MET A 907 5.76 -33.23 -1.71
C MET A 907 4.73 -33.55 -2.79
N GLN A 908 3.66 -34.28 -2.44
CA GLN A 908 2.55 -34.55 -3.35
C GLN A 908 1.82 -33.27 -3.76
N GLU A 909 1.59 -32.35 -2.82
CA GLU A 909 0.95 -31.06 -3.10
C GLU A 909 1.80 -30.18 -4.03
N ILE A 910 3.11 -30.10 -3.78
CA ILE A 910 4.06 -29.37 -4.64
C ILE A 910 4.03 -29.96 -6.06
N ARG A 911 4.14 -31.29 -6.21
CA ARG A 911 4.08 -31.96 -7.52
C ARG A 911 2.77 -31.69 -8.26
N ARG A 912 1.63 -31.79 -7.56
CA ARG A 912 0.29 -31.56 -8.13
C ARG A 912 0.14 -30.14 -8.65
N SER A 913 0.37 -29.16 -7.77
CA SER A 913 0.16 -27.74 -8.07
C SER A 913 1.08 -27.21 -9.18
N LEU A 914 2.37 -27.61 -9.20
CA LEU A 914 3.28 -27.24 -10.29
C LEU A 914 2.90 -27.89 -11.62
N LYS A 915 2.43 -29.14 -11.61
CA LYS A 915 1.98 -29.82 -12.82
C LYS A 915 0.76 -29.12 -13.42
N GLU A 916 -0.22 -28.76 -12.60
CA GLU A 916 -1.42 -28.03 -13.02
C GLU A 916 -1.07 -26.64 -13.58
N LEU A 917 -0.18 -25.89 -12.92
CA LEU A 917 0.29 -24.61 -13.44
C LEU A 917 1.05 -24.75 -14.77
N SER A 918 1.92 -25.75 -14.91
CA SER A 918 2.59 -26.03 -16.19
C SER A 918 1.58 -26.32 -17.31
N LEU A 919 0.50 -27.05 -17.04
CA LEU A 919 -0.56 -27.32 -18.02
C LEU A 919 -1.37 -26.07 -18.34
N GLY A 920 -1.64 -25.21 -17.34
CA GLY A 920 -2.26 -23.90 -17.51
C GLY A 920 -1.44 -22.96 -18.40
N LEU A 921 -0.13 -22.87 -18.17
CA LEU A 921 0.81 -22.06 -18.97
C LEU A 921 0.95 -22.58 -20.42
N LYS A 922 0.74 -23.88 -20.65
CA LYS A 922 0.68 -24.47 -22.00
C LYS A 922 -0.67 -24.26 -22.70
N GLY A 923 -1.68 -23.77 -21.98
CA GLY A 923 -3.05 -23.61 -22.48
C GLY A 923 -3.85 -24.92 -22.56
N GLU A 924 -3.38 -25.99 -21.91
CA GLU A 924 -4.08 -27.29 -21.85
C GLU A 924 -5.13 -27.31 -20.73
N LEU A 925 -4.96 -26.48 -19.70
CA LEU A 925 -5.95 -26.23 -18.64
C LEU A 925 -6.35 -24.75 -18.63
N THR A 926 -7.60 -24.49 -18.25
CA THR A 926 -8.05 -23.12 -17.97
C THR A 926 -7.40 -22.63 -16.68
N ILE A 927 -6.73 -21.47 -16.74
CA ILE A 927 -6.10 -20.85 -15.57
C ILE A 927 -7.16 -20.56 -14.52
N THR A 928 -6.95 -21.07 -13.30
CA THR A 928 -7.79 -20.80 -12.13
C THR A 928 -7.17 -19.72 -11.25
N SER A 929 -7.95 -19.11 -10.35
CA SER A 929 -7.43 -18.12 -9.40
C SER A 929 -6.29 -18.68 -8.52
N GLU A 930 -6.36 -19.96 -8.15
CA GLU A 930 -5.30 -20.63 -7.40
C GLU A 930 -3.98 -20.73 -8.20
N MET A 931 -4.07 -20.95 -9.51
CA MET A 931 -2.90 -20.94 -10.40
C MET A 931 -2.29 -19.54 -10.53
N GLU A 932 -3.11 -18.49 -10.61
CA GLU A 932 -2.63 -17.10 -10.68
C GLU A 932 -1.92 -16.68 -9.39
N VAL A 933 -2.45 -17.10 -8.23
CA VAL A 933 -1.82 -16.87 -6.92
C VAL A 933 -0.50 -17.62 -6.83
N LEU A 934 -0.45 -18.88 -7.29
CA LEU A 934 0.78 -19.67 -7.35
C LEU A 934 1.83 -19.01 -8.27
N GLU A 935 1.43 -18.63 -9.49
CA GLU A 935 2.30 -17.96 -10.46
C GLU A 935 2.86 -16.65 -9.88
N SER A 936 2.01 -15.84 -9.24
CA SER A 936 2.42 -14.60 -8.58
C SER A 936 3.38 -14.86 -7.41
N SER A 937 3.14 -15.91 -6.62
CA SER A 937 4.01 -16.30 -5.51
C SER A 937 5.39 -16.73 -5.99
N LEU A 938 5.46 -17.57 -7.04
CA LEU A 938 6.72 -18.00 -7.66
C LEU A 938 7.49 -16.82 -8.24
N PHE A 939 6.80 -15.87 -8.88
CA PHE A 939 7.43 -14.68 -9.46
C PHE A 939 8.02 -13.74 -8.39
N LEU A 940 7.33 -13.59 -7.26
CA LEU A 940 7.70 -12.71 -6.15
C LEU A 940 8.61 -13.37 -5.10
N ASP A 941 9.16 -14.56 -5.37
CA ASP A 941 10.01 -15.34 -4.44
C ASP A 941 9.33 -15.65 -3.09
N ASN A 942 8.01 -15.82 -3.08
CA ASN A 942 7.23 -16.20 -1.89
C ASN A 942 6.84 -17.67 -1.92
N VAL A 943 6.87 -18.33 -0.75
CA VAL A 943 6.34 -19.69 -0.61
C VAL A 943 4.81 -19.65 -0.70
N PRO A 944 4.19 -20.41 -1.63
CA PRO A 944 2.74 -20.46 -1.77
C PRO A 944 2.01 -20.86 -0.47
N GLU A 945 0.84 -20.27 -0.21
CA GLU A 945 0.08 -20.51 1.02
C GLU A 945 -0.37 -21.97 1.16
N ASN A 946 -0.75 -22.61 0.05
CA ASN A 946 -1.17 -24.02 0.03
C ASN A 946 -0.03 -24.96 0.45
N TRP A 947 1.22 -24.63 0.12
CA TRP A 947 2.38 -25.39 0.57
C TRP A 947 2.66 -25.10 2.05
N THR A 948 2.56 -23.83 2.45
CA THR A 948 2.77 -23.39 3.84
C THR A 948 1.83 -24.07 4.84
N LYS A 949 0.57 -24.34 4.45
CA LYS A 949 -0.41 -25.07 5.28
C LYS A 949 0.02 -26.50 5.63
N LEU A 950 0.78 -27.15 4.75
CA LEU A 950 1.29 -28.52 4.95
C LEU A 950 2.74 -28.52 5.45
N ALA A 951 3.46 -27.42 5.26
CA ALA A 951 4.86 -27.27 5.63
C ALA A 951 5.06 -26.99 7.13
N TYR A 952 6.34 -26.98 7.51
CA TYR A 952 6.79 -26.43 8.79
C TYR A 952 6.80 -24.89 8.72
N PRO A 953 6.57 -24.19 9.85
CA PRO A 953 6.67 -22.72 9.88
C PRO A 953 8.06 -22.25 9.43
N SER A 954 8.10 -21.28 8.51
CA SER A 954 9.33 -20.66 8.02
C SER A 954 9.10 -19.20 7.64
N LEU A 955 10.18 -18.41 7.66
CA LEU A 955 10.21 -17.01 7.24
C LEU A 955 11.06 -16.80 5.98
N MET A 956 11.52 -17.88 5.34
CA MET A 956 12.40 -17.84 4.18
C MET A 956 11.63 -17.57 2.89
N GLY A 957 12.25 -16.85 1.96
CA GLY A 957 11.79 -16.77 0.56
C GLY A 957 11.88 -18.13 -0.14
N LEU A 958 11.19 -18.27 -1.27
CA LEU A 958 11.01 -19.55 -1.97
C LEU A 958 12.33 -20.28 -2.25
N GLY A 959 13.33 -19.61 -2.80
CA GLY A 959 14.61 -20.25 -3.13
C GLY A 959 15.37 -20.80 -1.92
N ALA A 960 15.41 -20.03 -0.82
CA ALA A 960 16.05 -20.43 0.43
C ALA A 960 15.25 -21.54 1.13
N TRP A 961 13.92 -21.41 1.16
CA TRP A 961 13.02 -22.40 1.73
C TRP A 961 13.13 -23.76 1.01
N PHE A 962 13.20 -23.76 -0.32
CA PHE A 962 13.34 -24.99 -1.08
C PHE A 962 14.70 -25.67 -0.83
N SER A 963 15.76 -24.87 -0.69
CA SER A 963 17.08 -25.39 -0.31
C SER A 963 17.07 -26.02 1.09
N ASP A 964 16.39 -25.39 2.05
CA ASP A 964 16.18 -25.92 3.41
C ASP A 964 15.37 -27.22 3.40
N LEU A 965 14.29 -27.28 2.60
CA LEU A 965 13.48 -28.48 2.39
C LEU A 965 14.32 -29.67 1.89
N MET A 966 15.24 -29.43 0.95
CA MET A 966 16.14 -30.48 0.44
C MET A 966 17.15 -30.97 1.49
N VAL A 967 17.58 -30.11 2.42
CA VAL A 967 18.42 -30.55 3.55
C VAL A 967 17.62 -31.45 4.50
N ARG A 968 16.37 -31.08 4.82
CA ARG A 968 15.47 -31.86 5.69
C ARG A 968 15.17 -33.24 5.13
N LEU A 969 14.91 -33.31 3.82
CA LEU A 969 14.70 -34.57 3.12
C LEU A 969 15.91 -35.50 3.27
N ARG A 970 17.12 -34.99 3.04
CA ARG A 970 18.36 -35.78 3.18
C ARG A 970 18.59 -36.28 4.60
N GLU A 971 18.36 -35.43 5.61
CA GLU A 971 18.50 -35.84 7.02
C GLU A 971 17.45 -36.91 7.40
N LEU A 972 16.22 -36.79 6.90
CA LEU A 972 15.16 -37.79 7.12
C LEU A 972 15.46 -39.11 6.39
N GLU A 973 15.90 -39.06 5.13
CA GLU A 973 16.35 -40.22 4.36
C GLU A 973 17.49 -40.96 5.08
N SER A 974 18.49 -40.22 5.58
CA SER A 974 19.60 -40.81 6.33
C SER A 974 19.15 -41.49 7.62
N TRP A 975 18.16 -40.93 8.33
CA TRP A 975 17.65 -41.52 9.56
C TRP A 975 16.84 -42.79 9.29
N VAL A 976 16.02 -42.76 8.24
CA VAL A 976 15.11 -43.85 7.85
C VAL A 976 15.84 -45.01 7.16
N GLY A 977 16.99 -44.77 6.53
CA GLY A 977 17.77 -45.81 5.85
C GLY A 977 18.07 -47.00 6.75
N ASP A 978 18.61 -46.74 7.95
CA ASP A 978 19.03 -47.76 8.91
C ASP A 978 18.22 -47.74 10.22
N PHE A 979 17.27 -46.81 10.39
CA PHE A 979 16.51 -46.55 11.64
C PHE A 979 17.37 -46.33 12.89
N ASN A 980 18.66 -46.02 12.71
CA ASN A 980 19.58 -45.69 13.79
C ASN A 980 19.56 -44.20 14.10
N LEU A 981 19.55 -43.85 15.38
CA LEU A 981 19.58 -42.44 15.78
C LEU A 981 20.90 -41.78 15.30
N PRO A 982 20.84 -40.65 14.59
CA PRO A 982 22.03 -39.92 14.15
C PRO A 982 22.94 -39.53 15.34
N SER A 983 24.24 -39.37 15.08
CA SER A 983 25.21 -38.95 16.10
C SER A 983 24.86 -37.59 16.72
N SER A 984 24.23 -36.72 15.94
CA SER A 984 23.60 -35.49 16.41
C SER A 984 22.39 -35.17 15.54
N VAL A 985 21.28 -34.83 16.20
CA VAL A 985 19.98 -34.61 15.58
C VAL A 985 19.75 -33.11 15.35
N TRP A 986 19.40 -32.75 14.12
CA TRP A 986 18.97 -31.40 13.79
C TRP A 986 17.48 -31.23 14.12
N LEU A 987 17.19 -30.74 15.33
CA LEU A 987 15.83 -30.66 15.84
C LEU A 987 14.92 -29.77 14.98
N ALA A 988 15.49 -28.75 14.35
CA ALA A 988 14.75 -27.87 13.45
C ALA A 988 14.24 -28.60 12.20
N GLY A 989 14.88 -29.70 11.80
CA GLY A 989 14.59 -30.44 10.57
C GLY A 989 13.22 -31.13 10.57
N PHE A 990 12.65 -31.38 11.75
CA PHE A 990 11.35 -32.03 11.90
C PHE A 990 10.16 -31.06 11.73
N PHE A 991 9.06 -31.58 11.20
CA PHE A 991 7.74 -30.94 11.24
C PHE A 991 7.25 -30.81 12.69
N ASN A 992 7.42 -31.86 13.51
CA ASN A 992 7.05 -31.85 14.92
C ASN A 992 8.21 -32.17 15.88
N PRO A 993 9.07 -31.19 16.21
CA PRO A 993 10.14 -31.32 17.20
C PRO A 993 9.68 -31.81 18.58
N GLN A 994 8.45 -31.48 19.00
CA GLN A 994 7.92 -31.89 20.30
C GLN A 994 7.72 -33.41 20.40
N SER A 995 7.30 -34.04 19.30
CA SER A 995 7.17 -35.50 19.24
C SER A 995 8.51 -36.17 19.51
N PHE A 996 9.60 -35.65 18.95
CA PHE A 996 10.95 -36.16 19.18
C PHE A 996 11.41 -35.98 20.64
N LEU A 997 11.22 -34.79 21.22
CA LEU A 997 11.53 -34.53 22.63
C LEU A 997 10.72 -35.42 23.59
N THR A 998 9.46 -35.68 23.26
CA THR A 998 8.60 -36.61 24.01
C THR A 998 9.08 -38.05 23.86
N ALA A 999 9.57 -38.44 22.68
CA ALA A 999 10.14 -39.77 22.44
C ALA A 999 11.36 -40.03 23.33
N ILE A 1000 12.20 -39.01 23.61
CA ILE A 1000 13.29 -39.11 24.59
C ILE A 1000 12.76 -39.47 25.98
N MET A 1001 11.70 -38.79 26.42
CA MET A 1001 11.06 -39.06 27.72
C MET A 1001 10.46 -40.46 27.77
N GLN A 1002 9.71 -40.85 26.74
CA GLN A 1002 9.08 -42.16 26.66
C GLN A 1002 10.11 -43.30 26.62
N SER A 1003 11.18 -43.15 25.85
CA SER A 1003 12.26 -44.14 25.76
C SER A 1003 12.95 -44.32 27.11
N THR A 1004 13.27 -43.22 27.80
CA THR A 1004 13.92 -43.25 29.13
C THR A 1004 12.97 -43.81 30.20
N ALA A 1005 11.70 -43.40 30.19
CA ALA A 1005 10.67 -43.88 31.12
C ALA A 1005 10.42 -45.39 30.97
N ARG A 1006 10.36 -45.91 29.74
CA ARG A 1006 10.23 -47.35 29.48
C ARG A 1006 11.46 -48.14 29.94
N LYS A 1007 12.67 -47.62 29.67
CA LYS A 1007 13.92 -48.27 30.04
C LYS A 1007 14.12 -48.37 31.56
N ASN A 1008 13.72 -47.33 32.29
CA ASN A 1008 13.91 -47.21 33.74
C ASN A 1008 12.66 -47.56 34.56
N GLU A 1009 11.56 -47.95 33.89
CA GLU A 1009 10.24 -48.22 34.50
C GLU A 1009 9.69 -47.05 35.35
N TRP A 1010 9.89 -45.81 34.87
CA TRP A 1010 9.44 -44.59 35.55
C TRP A 1010 8.08 -44.08 35.04
N PRO A 1011 7.25 -43.45 35.90
CA PRO A 1011 6.02 -42.78 35.47
C PRO A 1011 6.30 -41.59 34.54
N LEU A 1012 5.68 -41.57 33.36
CA LEU A 1012 5.92 -40.55 32.33
C LEU A 1012 5.50 -39.14 32.77
N ASP A 1013 4.48 -39.03 33.63
CA ASP A 1013 3.94 -37.76 34.17
C ASP A 1013 4.93 -37.02 35.08
N LYS A 1014 5.88 -37.75 35.69
CA LYS A 1014 6.92 -37.19 36.57
C LYS A 1014 8.24 -36.90 35.86
N MET A 1015 8.31 -37.14 34.56
CA MET A 1015 9.51 -36.92 33.77
C MET A 1015 9.61 -35.46 33.34
N CYS A 1016 10.84 -34.95 33.25
CA CYS A 1016 11.17 -33.66 32.65
C CYS A 1016 12.49 -33.76 31.88
N LEU A 1017 12.76 -32.80 30.99
CA LEU A 1017 14.00 -32.75 30.23
C LEU A 1017 15.06 -31.95 30.97
N GLN A 1018 16.25 -32.54 31.11
CA GLN A 1018 17.46 -31.84 31.52
C GLN A 1018 18.28 -31.50 30.28
N CYS A 1019 18.65 -30.22 30.17
CA CYS A 1019 19.41 -29.68 29.06
C CYS A 1019 20.83 -29.32 29.53
N ASP A 1020 21.82 -30.07 29.05
CA ASP A 1020 23.23 -29.84 29.36
C ASP A 1020 23.94 -29.34 28.09
N VAL A 1021 24.26 -28.05 28.02
CA VAL A 1021 24.98 -27.47 26.87
C VAL A 1021 26.44 -27.94 26.88
N THR A 1022 26.89 -28.55 25.78
CA THR A 1022 28.26 -29.08 25.68
C THR A 1022 29.27 -28.00 25.25
N LYS A 1023 30.56 -28.37 25.16
CA LYS A 1023 31.64 -27.51 24.66
C LYS A 1023 32.08 -27.86 23.24
N LYS A 1024 31.31 -28.70 22.53
CA LYS A 1024 31.67 -29.28 21.23
C LYS A 1024 30.66 -28.92 20.15
N GLN A 1025 31.12 -28.88 18.91
CA GLN A 1025 30.29 -28.70 17.71
C GLN A 1025 29.85 -30.04 17.09
N LYS A 1026 28.93 -29.98 16.12
CA LYS A 1026 28.31 -31.18 15.49
C LYS A 1026 29.36 -32.15 14.95
N GLU A 1027 30.40 -31.63 14.32
CA GLU A 1027 31.43 -32.38 13.59
C GLU A 1027 32.29 -33.25 14.53
N GLU A 1028 32.32 -32.92 15.82
CA GLU A 1028 33.10 -33.64 16.83
C GLU A 1028 32.37 -34.87 17.41
N PHE A 1029 31.11 -35.12 17.01
CA PHE A 1029 30.31 -36.25 17.48
C PHE A 1029 30.20 -37.36 16.42
N SER A 1030 30.83 -38.51 16.69
CA SER A 1030 30.82 -39.67 15.81
C SER A 1030 29.75 -40.72 16.14
N SER A 1031 29.13 -40.65 17.32
CA SER A 1031 28.14 -41.64 17.77
C SER A 1031 27.06 -41.00 18.66
N PRO A 1032 25.82 -41.52 18.65
CA PRO A 1032 24.75 -41.05 19.53
C PRO A 1032 25.07 -41.35 21.02
N PRO A 1033 24.44 -40.64 21.98
CA PRO A 1033 24.62 -40.93 23.39
C PRO A 1033 23.91 -42.23 23.79
N ARG A 1034 24.35 -42.86 24.89
CA ARG A 1034 23.71 -44.09 25.42
C ARG A 1034 22.26 -43.87 25.89
N GLU A 1035 21.96 -42.66 26.36
CA GLU A 1035 20.64 -42.23 26.80
C GLU A 1035 20.45 -40.77 26.38
N GLY A 1036 19.24 -40.41 25.98
CA GLY A 1036 18.95 -39.07 25.47
C GLY A 1036 19.35 -38.87 24.01
N ALA A 1037 19.58 -37.62 23.62
CA ALA A 1037 20.01 -37.24 22.27
C ALA A 1037 20.90 -35.99 22.30
N TYR A 1038 21.83 -35.90 21.35
CA TYR A 1038 22.61 -34.69 21.09
C TYR A 1038 21.92 -33.84 20.03
N ILE A 1039 21.58 -32.59 20.37
CA ILE A 1039 20.84 -31.68 19.49
C ILE A 1039 21.77 -30.60 18.95
N ASN A 1040 21.75 -30.40 17.63
CA ASN A 1040 22.50 -29.34 16.95
C ASN A 1040 21.55 -28.32 16.27
N GLY A 1041 22.15 -27.27 15.70
CA GLY A 1041 21.43 -26.27 14.92
C GLY A 1041 20.47 -25.42 15.75
N LEU A 1042 20.83 -25.14 17.00
CA LEU A 1042 20.08 -24.24 17.88
C LEU A 1042 20.72 -22.86 17.83
N PHE A 1043 19.89 -21.82 17.78
CA PHE A 1043 20.34 -20.42 17.78
C PHE A 1043 19.78 -19.73 19.02
N MET A 1044 20.54 -18.79 19.60
CA MET A 1044 20.06 -17.97 20.71
C MET A 1044 19.72 -16.58 20.20
N GLU A 1045 18.57 -16.04 20.59
CA GLU A 1045 18.13 -14.68 20.27
C GLU A 1045 18.16 -13.83 21.55
N GLY A 1046 18.61 -12.57 21.44
CA GLY A 1046 18.72 -11.63 22.57
C GLY A 1046 19.90 -11.87 23.52
N ALA A 1047 20.59 -13.00 23.42
CA ALA A 1047 21.78 -13.34 24.18
C ALA A 1047 22.68 -14.31 23.40
N ARG A 1048 23.82 -14.69 24.00
CA ARG A 1048 24.71 -15.73 23.47
C ARG A 1048 25.09 -16.72 24.57
N TRP A 1049 25.43 -17.93 24.15
CA TRP A 1049 26.07 -18.90 25.05
C TRP A 1049 27.58 -18.64 25.12
N ASN A 1050 28.12 -18.46 26.33
CA ASN A 1050 29.57 -18.34 26.52
C ASN A 1050 30.16 -19.72 26.85
N MET A 1051 30.93 -20.29 25.92
CA MET A 1051 31.55 -21.62 26.08
C MET A 1051 32.58 -21.69 27.23
N GLU A 1052 33.31 -20.61 27.49
CA GLU A 1052 34.32 -20.56 28.55
C GLU A 1052 33.67 -20.54 29.92
N LEU A 1053 32.64 -19.70 30.08
CA LEU A 1053 31.91 -19.54 31.34
C LEU A 1053 30.83 -20.62 31.58
N GLY A 1054 30.37 -21.29 30.52
CA GLY A 1054 29.32 -22.31 30.59
C GLY A 1054 27.95 -21.75 31.00
N CYS A 1055 27.65 -20.50 30.62
CA CYS A 1055 26.39 -19.83 30.96
C CYS A 1055 25.98 -18.81 29.88
N ILE A 1056 24.74 -18.30 29.99
CA ILE A 1056 24.25 -17.20 29.15
C ILE A 1056 25.12 -15.94 29.39
N SER A 1057 25.35 -15.17 28.34
CA SER A 1057 26.00 -13.86 28.37
C SER A 1057 25.34 -12.91 27.36
N SER A 1058 25.55 -11.61 27.51
CA SER A 1058 25.07 -10.61 26.54
C SER A 1058 25.61 -10.90 25.14
N SER A 1059 24.76 -10.72 24.12
CA SER A 1059 25.17 -10.91 22.72
C SER A 1059 26.25 -9.91 22.31
N LYS A 1060 27.00 -10.22 21.26
CA LYS A 1060 27.90 -9.26 20.62
C LYS A 1060 27.09 -8.39 19.66
N LEU A 1061 27.48 -7.14 19.50
CA LEU A 1061 26.88 -6.25 18.50
C LEU A 1061 26.89 -6.92 17.12
N LYS A 1062 25.76 -6.87 16.43
CA LYS A 1062 25.53 -7.40 15.06
C LYS A 1062 25.52 -8.92 14.91
N GLU A 1063 25.79 -9.65 15.99
CA GLU A 1063 25.55 -11.09 16.06
C GLU A 1063 24.13 -11.33 16.58
N LEU A 1064 23.16 -11.34 15.64
CA LEU A 1064 21.73 -11.47 15.96
C LEU A 1064 21.37 -12.84 16.54
N PHE A 1065 21.85 -13.89 15.88
CA PHE A 1065 21.48 -15.28 16.18
C PHE A 1065 22.74 -16.14 16.33
N PRO A 1066 23.53 -15.95 17.40
CA PRO A 1066 24.67 -16.82 17.68
C PRO A 1066 24.24 -18.30 17.76
N MET A 1067 24.97 -19.15 17.04
CA MET A 1067 24.76 -20.60 17.08
C MET A 1067 25.23 -21.16 18.43
N MET A 1068 24.39 -21.99 19.04
CA MET A 1068 24.73 -22.70 20.26
C MET A 1068 25.59 -23.93 19.96
N PRO A 1069 26.49 -24.33 20.87
CA PRO A 1069 27.11 -25.65 20.84
C PRO A 1069 26.05 -26.76 20.89
N VAL A 1070 26.45 -27.98 20.58
CA VAL A 1070 25.56 -29.15 20.69
C VAL A 1070 25.01 -29.26 22.12
N VAL A 1071 23.70 -29.38 22.25
CA VAL A 1071 23.01 -29.51 23.54
C VAL A 1071 22.68 -30.97 23.78
N PHE A 1072 23.14 -31.51 24.91
CA PHE A 1072 22.78 -32.85 25.34
C PHE A 1072 21.45 -32.80 26.10
N ILE A 1073 20.44 -33.51 25.58
CA ILE A 1073 19.12 -33.60 26.20
C ILE A 1073 18.91 -35.02 26.70
N LYS A 1074 18.59 -35.13 28.00
CA LYS A 1074 18.22 -36.39 28.65
C LYS A 1074 16.98 -36.19 29.50
N ALA A 1075 16.22 -37.25 29.74
CA ALA A 1075 15.06 -37.19 30.60
C ALA A 1075 15.43 -37.59 32.05
N ILE A 1076 14.95 -36.81 33.01
CA ILE A 1076 15.10 -37.07 34.46
C ILE A 1076 13.75 -36.94 35.16
N THR A 1077 13.66 -37.33 36.42
CA THR A 1077 12.48 -37.09 37.25
C THR A 1077 12.50 -35.66 37.82
N GLN A 1078 11.32 -35.03 37.96
CA GLN A 1078 11.18 -33.62 38.38
C GLN A 1078 11.86 -33.30 39.73
N ASP A 1079 11.90 -34.25 40.65
CA ASP A 1079 12.55 -34.13 41.97
C ASP A 1079 14.08 -33.95 41.88
N LYS A 1080 14.70 -34.36 40.77
CA LYS A 1080 16.15 -34.25 40.54
C LYS A 1080 16.55 -32.97 39.82
N GLN A 1081 15.58 -32.11 39.47
CA GLN A 1081 15.86 -30.89 38.73
C GLN A 1081 16.35 -29.79 39.67
N ASP A 1082 17.57 -29.29 39.44
CA ASP A 1082 18.05 -28.08 40.11
C ASP A 1082 17.54 -26.86 39.33
N LEU A 1083 17.02 -25.86 40.05
CA LEU A 1083 16.49 -24.60 39.49
C LEU A 1083 17.30 -23.37 39.95
N ARG A 1084 18.39 -23.56 40.71
CA ARG A 1084 19.23 -22.44 41.16
C ARG A 1084 20.07 -21.89 40.01
N ASN A 1085 20.16 -20.56 39.92
CA ASN A 1085 20.96 -19.86 38.90
C ASN A 1085 20.63 -20.31 37.46
N ILE A 1086 19.35 -20.55 37.22
CA ILE A 1086 18.83 -21.02 35.93
C ILE A 1086 17.86 -19.99 35.37
N TYR A 1087 17.94 -19.83 34.05
CA TYR A 1087 16.95 -19.14 33.25
C TYR A 1087 16.16 -20.18 32.47
N GLU A 1088 14.85 -20.20 32.70
CA GLU A 1088 13.88 -20.97 31.92
C GLU A 1088 13.73 -20.31 30.53
N CYS A 1089 14.50 -20.82 29.57
CA CYS A 1089 14.57 -20.25 28.23
C CYS A 1089 13.52 -20.92 27.32
N PRO A 1090 12.57 -20.17 26.75
CA PRO A 1090 11.61 -20.72 25.81
C PRO A 1090 12.29 -21.07 24.47
N VAL A 1091 11.87 -22.19 23.87
CA VAL A 1091 12.36 -22.69 22.58
C VAL A 1091 11.25 -22.58 21.55
N TYR A 1092 11.52 -21.92 20.42
CA TYR A 1092 10.57 -21.71 19.34
C TYR A 1092 11.10 -22.26 18.01
N LYS A 1093 10.20 -22.68 17.11
CA LYS A 1093 10.61 -23.12 15.76
C LYS A 1093 11.19 -21.98 14.94
N THR A 1094 10.58 -20.79 15.03
CA THR A 1094 10.96 -19.60 14.26
C THR A 1094 10.88 -18.34 15.11
N ARG A 1095 11.33 -17.21 14.54
CA ARG A 1095 11.25 -15.88 15.14
C ARG A 1095 9.83 -15.35 15.36
N GLN A 1096 8.80 -16.00 14.80
CA GLN A 1096 7.41 -15.61 15.08
C GLN A 1096 7.00 -15.89 16.53
N ARG A 1097 7.75 -16.75 17.23
CA ARG A 1097 7.49 -17.20 18.60
C ARG A 1097 6.03 -17.61 18.80
N GLY A 1098 5.39 -17.29 19.92
CA GLY A 1098 3.97 -17.54 20.20
C GLY A 1098 3.47 -18.91 19.72
N PRO A 1099 2.78 -19.00 18.56
CA PRO A 1099 2.26 -20.26 18.00
C PRO A 1099 3.32 -21.32 17.68
N THR A 1100 4.59 -20.94 17.59
CA THR A 1100 5.72 -21.82 17.27
C THR A 1100 6.47 -22.34 18.50
N PHE A 1101 5.91 -22.18 19.69
CA PHE A 1101 6.50 -22.69 20.93
C PHE A 1101 6.70 -24.21 20.87
N VAL A 1102 7.89 -24.67 21.26
CA VAL A 1102 8.29 -26.08 21.25
C VAL A 1102 8.41 -26.60 22.69
N TRP A 1103 9.32 -26.04 23.48
CA TRP A 1103 9.63 -26.52 24.83
C TRP A 1103 10.33 -25.44 25.66
N THR A 1104 10.60 -25.72 26.93
CA THR A 1104 11.41 -24.85 27.82
C THR A 1104 12.74 -25.51 28.17
N PHE A 1105 13.86 -24.86 27.86
CA PHE A 1105 15.20 -25.34 28.21
C PHE A 1105 15.77 -24.54 29.38
N ASN A 1106 16.14 -25.24 30.43
CA ASN A 1106 16.70 -24.66 31.64
C ASN A 1106 18.21 -24.42 31.46
N LEU A 1107 18.58 -23.15 31.27
CA LEU A 1107 19.94 -22.73 30.98
C LEU A 1107 20.61 -22.09 32.19
N LYS A 1108 21.90 -22.36 32.37
CA LYS A 1108 22.68 -21.74 33.47
C LYS A 1108 22.92 -20.26 33.22
N THR A 1109 22.78 -19.45 34.26
CA THR A 1109 23.05 -18.01 34.23
C THR A 1109 23.74 -17.53 35.50
N LYS A 1110 24.59 -16.50 35.39
CA LYS A 1110 25.22 -15.81 36.53
C LYS A 1110 24.50 -14.52 36.92
N GLU A 1111 23.65 -14.01 36.04
CA GLU A 1111 22.91 -12.77 36.23
C GLU A 1111 21.46 -13.06 36.64
N LYS A 1112 20.75 -12.06 37.17
CA LYS A 1112 19.33 -12.19 37.52
C LYS A 1112 18.51 -12.64 36.31
N ALA A 1113 17.56 -13.55 36.52
CA ALA A 1113 16.69 -14.05 35.44
C ALA A 1113 15.80 -12.96 34.82
N SER A 1114 15.52 -11.88 35.56
CA SER A 1114 14.76 -10.71 35.08
C SER A 1114 15.42 -10.04 33.89
N LYS A 1115 16.75 -9.87 33.90
CA LYS A 1115 17.52 -9.31 32.77
C LYS A 1115 17.24 -10.07 31.45
N TRP A 1116 17.28 -11.39 31.49
CA TRP A 1116 17.07 -12.22 30.29
C TRP A 1116 15.61 -12.25 29.84
N THR A 1117 14.69 -12.15 30.79
CA THR A 1117 13.26 -12.01 30.50
C THR A 1117 12.98 -10.67 29.80
N LEU A 1118 13.51 -9.55 30.31
CA LEU A 1118 13.38 -8.23 29.68
C LEU A 1118 14.10 -8.15 28.33
N ALA A 1119 15.26 -8.78 28.18
CA ALA A 1119 15.96 -8.87 26.89
C ALA A 1119 15.24 -9.74 25.85
N GLY A 1120 14.18 -10.46 26.27
CA GLY A 1120 13.39 -11.34 25.42
C GLY A 1120 14.22 -12.53 24.93
N VAL A 1121 15.05 -13.13 25.78
CA VAL A 1121 15.93 -14.23 25.37
C VAL A 1121 15.13 -15.48 25.04
N ALA A 1122 15.45 -16.09 23.89
CA ALA A 1122 14.85 -17.34 23.47
C ALA A 1122 15.85 -18.21 22.69
N ILE A 1123 15.57 -19.50 22.58
CA ILE A 1123 16.22 -20.38 21.61
C ILE A 1123 15.32 -20.49 20.37
N LEU A 1124 15.93 -20.37 19.20
CA LEU A 1124 15.30 -20.56 17.90
C LEU A 1124 15.85 -21.82 17.25
N LEU A 1125 14.98 -22.64 16.67
CA LEU A 1125 15.41 -23.78 15.85
C LEU A 1125 15.84 -23.35 14.45
N CYS A 1126 15.23 -22.28 13.92
CA CYS A 1126 15.52 -21.71 12.62
C CYS A 1126 15.44 -20.17 12.68
N THR A 1127 16.28 -19.48 11.90
CA THR A 1127 16.45 -18.02 11.90
C THR A 1127 15.86 -17.35 10.67
#